data_AF-A0A9E7JNU7-F1
#
_entry.id   AF-A0A9E7JNU7-F1
#
_cell.length_a   1.000
_cell.length_b   1.000
_cell.length_c   1.000
_cell.angle_alpha   90.00
_cell.angle_beta   90.00
_cell.angle_gamma   90.00
#
_symmetry.space_group_name_H-M   'P 1'
#
loop_
_entity.id
_entity.type
_entity.pdbx_description
1 polymer ?
#
loop_
_entity_poly.entity_id
_entity_poly.type
_entity_poly.pdbx_seq_one_letter_code
_entity_poly.pdbx_strand_id
1 'polypeptide(L)'
;MSGLMAISSATLTSSQLHSSLRGFRPPPHPLWLRVRPSLPGLHSSRGLRVSATAALSVEQETRVQHNDSMDLQLLACPICYEPLTRKGPAGLNLPSIYRSGFKCQKCNKSFTSKDVYLDLTITSGTTEYSEFKPARTELFRSPLVSFLYERGWRQNFNRSGFPGLDEEFNMAQEYFKPVTGGLLVDVSCGSGLFSRKFAKSGSFSAVVALDFSENMLRQCYEFIKQDDTLITTNLALVRADVSRLPFASGSIDAVHAGAALHCWPSPSNAVAEITRVLRSGGVFVATTFLVSPLNTPLPLEAFRSLRQSFGQVTNSYNYFTEKEIEDLCRSCGLINYTSTVQRSFIIICAVNAGHSSRIGDLYNKESEGMMAFGRAQAILMFATISLHSAVAGLQETPVSGAAEDVFLISPRRSANSPARILVENTSFVLAADRTRRRDPLNGFKLYTGGWNISDLHYLASVGFTAAPLFAVTAVWFFGFALVLSLICCCFCCFPRRSCSFSRTTYALAFALLILFTAATIVGCVVLFHGQDKFHGTTSNTLDFVVGQSNTTVSNLRNLSTNLADAKKVGVGQISLPADEQAAIDAVVQSLNDAAGGVSSRTADNSKRIRDYLDTVHLVLIILVAAVLLLVLLGLTFSILGLQFLVNICVLVGWVLVAATFFLSGLFLLLHNAVADTCVSMDEWALHPREHTAMDDILPCVDVATTNASLRRSREVTFQLVNVVNQVVTNVSNADFPPMLKPLYYNQSGPLVPPLCNPYDPDLGSRSCTTGELGFNNVSRVWRSYVCQVTVVNGSDICATVGRITPKIYAQMMAAVNVSYGLYQYGPFLTGLADCTFVRQTFRSITLDHCPGLGRYSKQVFIGLAMASAAVMLSLVLWVIYARARWHRKRNKQLLARSYHEQQHLQEKYLLGTPRSGI
;
A
#
# COMPACT_ATOMS: atom_id res chain seq x y z
N MET A 1 18.66 44.39 -46.55
CA MET A 1 17.87 45.59 -46.20
C MET A 1 17.56 45.47 -44.71
N SER A 2 18.29 46.17 -43.83
CA SER A 2 18.08 47.58 -43.44
C SER A 2 16.90 47.71 -42.45
N GLY A 3 17.08 48.10 -41.17
CA GLY A 3 18.30 48.34 -40.39
C GLY A 3 18.05 49.23 -39.15
N LEU A 4 19.06 49.35 -38.26
CA LEU A 4 19.15 50.28 -37.10
C LEU A 4 18.11 50.06 -35.97
N MET A 5 18.39 50.34 -34.68
CA MET A 5 19.40 51.23 -34.07
C MET A 5 20.27 50.56 -32.98
N ALA A 6 21.31 51.29 -32.53
CA ALA A 6 22.14 51.01 -31.35
C ALA A 6 22.63 52.34 -30.72
N ILE A 7 23.03 52.34 -29.44
CA ILE A 7 23.87 53.31 -28.67
C ILE A 7 23.83 52.84 -27.18
N SER A 8 24.94 52.51 -26.48
CA SER A 8 25.99 53.36 -25.86
C SER A 8 25.52 54.17 -24.63
N SER A 9 26.30 54.38 -23.54
CA SER A 9 27.65 53.90 -23.15
C SER A 9 28.00 54.24 -21.67
N ALA A 10 29.23 53.92 -21.24
CA ALA A 10 29.94 54.31 -19.99
C ALA A 10 29.56 53.55 -18.69
N THR A 11 30.42 53.03 -17.80
CA THR A 11 31.86 53.18 -17.40
C THR A 11 32.21 54.24 -16.35
N LEU A 12 32.68 53.79 -15.16
CA LEU A 12 33.55 54.51 -14.21
C LEU A 12 34.32 53.50 -13.33
N THR A 13 35.40 53.92 -12.65
CA THR A 13 36.50 53.00 -12.23
C THR A 13 37.21 53.35 -10.92
N SER A 14 37.81 52.32 -10.27
CA SER A 14 38.80 52.37 -9.16
C SER A 14 38.26 52.79 -7.77
N SER A 15 38.96 52.60 -6.62
CA SER A 15 40.35 52.16 -6.37
C SER A 15 40.57 51.43 -5.02
N GLN A 16 41.54 50.50 -4.99
CA GLN A 16 42.55 50.11 -3.95
C GLN A 16 42.39 50.54 -2.46
N LEU A 17 42.86 49.78 -1.44
CA LEU A 17 44.30 49.54 -1.12
C LEU A 17 44.59 48.34 -0.17
N HIS A 18 45.69 47.61 -0.44
CA HIS A 18 46.72 47.00 0.47
C HIS A 18 46.34 46.14 1.70
N SER A 19 47.06 45.07 2.09
CA SER A 19 48.15 44.22 1.52
C SER A 19 48.20 42.88 2.34
N SER A 20 49.22 42.05 2.64
CA SER A 20 50.69 41.87 2.52
C SER A 20 51.04 40.43 3.08
N LEU A 21 52.19 39.74 2.95
CA LEU A 21 53.33 39.70 2.00
C LEU A 21 54.23 38.46 2.34
N ARG A 22 55.04 37.93 1.39
CA ARG A 22 56.09 36.85 1.51
C ARG A 22 55.58 35.40 1.71
N GLY A 23 56.17 34.31 1.14
CA GLY A 23 57.09 34.14 0.00
C GLY A 23 58.36 33.29 0.27
N PHE A 24 58.66 32.24 -0.55
CA PHE A 24 60.01 31.72 -0.95
C PHE A 24 59.94 30.44 -1.86
N ARG A 25 61.07 30.09 -2.53
CA ARG A 25 61.36 28.95 -3.48
C ARG A 25 62.91 28.90 -3.68
N PRO A 26 63.53 27.97 -4.45
CA PRO A 26 63.37 26.51 -4.70
C PRO A 26 64.69 25.80 -4.22
N PRO A 27 65.40 24.83 -4.88
CA PRO A 27 65.16 23.75 -5.90
C PRO A 27 65.52 22.34 -5.27
N PRO A 28 66.15 21.29 -5.89
CA PRO A 28 66.45 20.92 -7.29
C PRO A 28 66.06 19.46 -7.71
N HIS A 29 67.04 18.55 -7.92
CA HIS A 29 67.01 17.30 -8.74
C HIS A 29 68.31 16.46 -8.49
N PRO A 30 68.63 15.30 -9.15
CA PRO A 30 68.09 14.64 -10.38
C PRO A 30 67.55 13.18 -10.12
N LEU A 31 67.62 12.05 -10.88
CA LEU A 31 68.34 11.51 -12.07
C LEU A 31 67.51 10.42 -12.83
N TRP A 32 67.89 10.16 -14.11
CA TRP A 32 68.00 8.88 -14.91
C TRP A 32 67.15 7.60 -14.66
N LEU A 33 66.85 6.72 -15.64
CA LEU A 33 67.12 6.65 -17.12
C LEU A 33 66.22 5.58 -17.83
N ARG A 34 65.70 5.85 -19.05
CA ARG A 34 65.75 4.91 -20.22
C ARG A 34 65.14 5.48 -21.52
N VAL A 35 65.63 5.00 -22.68
CA VAL A 35 65.11 5.26 -24.05
C VAL A 35 65.13 3.95 -24.88
N ARG A 36 64.35 3.95 -25.98
CA ARG A 36 64.03 2.91 -27.02
C ARG A 36 65.24 2.52 -27.92
N PRO A 37 65.16 1.81 -29.10
CA PRO A 37 64.01 1.27 -29.88
C PRO A 37 64.17 -0.09 -30.65
N SER A 38 63.13 -0.46 -31.45
CA SER A 38 63.17 -1.12 -32.81
C SER A 38 62.60 -2.54 -33.04
N LEU A 39 62.06 -2.75 -34.25
CA LEU A 39 61.58 -4.00 -34.93
C LEU A 39 62.66 -4.47 -35.97
N PRO A 40 62.50 -5.45 -36.95
CA PRO A 40 61.31 -6.21 -37.45
C PRO A 40 61.45 -7.73 -37.89
N GLY A 41 60.32 -8.40 -38.17
CA GLY A 41 60.12 -9.46 -39.22
C GLY A 41 60.79 -10.86 -39.10
N LEU A 42 60.52 -11.89 -39.94
CA LEU A 42 59.33 -12.29 -40.75
C LEU A 42 59.50 -13.77 -41.28
N HIS A 43 58.43 -14.41 -41.81
CA HIS A 43 58.35 -15.79 -42.42
C HIS A 43 58.42 -17.00 -41.45
N SER A 44 57.69 -18.14 -41.56
CA SER A 44 57.18 -19.04 -42.66
C SER A 44 58.21 -20.12 -43.08
N SER A 45 57.92 -21.43 -43.32
CA SER A 45 56.66 -22.16 -43.59
C SER A 45 56.79 -23.71 -43.40
N ARG A 46 55.65 -24.46 -43.29
CA ARG A 46 55.45 -25.92 -43.56
C ARG A 46 56.28 -26.96 -42.73
N GLY A 47 55.81 -28.19 -42.44
CA GLY A 47 54.48 -28.81 -42.56
C GLY A 47 54.48 -30.37 -42.48
N LEU A 48 53.46 -30.96 -41.81
CA LEU A 48 52.96 -32.36 -41.90
C LEU A 48 53.89 -33.58 -41.60
N ARG A 49 53.59 -34.36 -40.53
CA ARG A 49 52.96 -35.72 -40.62
C ARG A 49 52.83 -36.51 -39.29
N VAL A 50 51.66 -37.15 -39.12
CA VAL A 50 51.38 -38.49 -38.52
C VAL A 50 51.76 -38.79 -37.05
N SER A 51 50.77 -38.56 -36.16
CA SER A 51 50.02 -39.57 -35.35
C SER A 51 50.70 -40.56 -34.38
N ALA A 52 50.24 -40.49 -33.11
CA ALA A 52 50.11 -41.56 -32.08
C ALA A 52 51.43 -42.15 -31.48
N THR A 53 51.50 -42.55 -30.20
CA THR A 53 50.47 -42.74 -29.14
C THR A 53 51.06 -42.50 -27.73
N ALA A 54 50.23 -42.61 -26.69
CA ALA A 54 50.58 -42.85 -25.26
C ALA A 54 51.06 -41.66 -24.38
N ALA A 55 50.05 -41.02 -23.76
CA ALA A 55 49.91 -40.80 -22.31
C ALA A 55 50.95 -39.96 -21.49
N LEU A 56 50.38 -38.95 -20.83
CA LEU A 56 50.72 -38.44 -19.48
C LEU A 56 52.13 -37.86 -19.25
N SER A 57 52.24 -36.55 -19.52
CA SER A 57 53.04 -35.63 -18.70
C SER A 57 52.24 -34.35 -18.45
N VAL A 58 52.51 -33.65 -17.35
CA VAL A 58 51.85 -32.39 -16.95
C VAL A 58 52.84 -31.26 -17.15
N GLU A 59 52.59 -30.36 -18.11
CA GLU A 59 53.26 -29.05 -18.12
C GLU A 59 52.44 -27.95 -18.83
N GLN A 60 51.60 -27.29 -18.02
CA GLN A 60 51.49 -25.82 -17.93
C GLN A 60 51.47 -25.01 -19.26
N GLU A 61 50.36 -25.08 -20.00
CA GLU A 61 50.20 -24.23 -21.20
C GLU A 61 49.74 -22.79 -20.87
N THR A 62 50.34 -21.87 -21.61
CA THR A 62 50.45 -20.42 -21.44
C THR A 62 49.13 -19.64 -21.23
N ARG A 63 49.17 -18.70 -20.27
CA ARG A 63 48.15 -17.67 -19.99
C ARG A 63 47.82 -16.78 -21.20
N VAL A 64 46.83 -17.13 -22.01
CA VAL A 64 46.27 -16.28 -23.08
C VAL A 64 44.73 -16.31 -23.05
N GLN A 65 44.12 -15.12 -22.98
CA GLN A 65 42.70 -14.81 -23.24
C GLN A 65 41.63 -15.79 -22.73
N HIS A 66 41.15 -15.59 -21.50
CA HIS A 66 39.94 -16.26 -20.97
C HIS A 66 38.99 -15.29 -20.25
N ASN A 67 38.84 -14.06 -20.78
CA ASN A 67 38.08 -12.99 -20.13
C ASN A 67 36.81 -12.56 -20.91
N ASP A 68 36.75 -12.76 -22.23
CA ASP A 68 35.63 -12.28 -23.07
C ASP A 68 34.50 -13.32 -23.22
N SER A 69 34.72 -14.58 -22.84
CA SER A 69 33.77 -15.69 -22.99
C SER A 69 32.80 -15.87 -21.81
N MET A 70 33.25 -15.57 -20.57
CA MET A 70 32.44 -15.74 -19.35
C MET A 70 31.32 -14.69 -19.22
N ASP A 71 31.59 -13.46 -19.68
CA ASP A 71 30.70 -12.29 -19.53
C ASP A 71 29.37 -12.43 -20.31
N LEU A 72 29.28 -13.40 -21.24
CA LEU A 72 28.10 -13.67 -22.07
C LEU A 72 27.11 -14.69 -21.48
N GLN A 73 27.47 -15.41 -20.41
CA GLN A 73 26.65 -16.52 -19.88
C GLN A 73 26.07 -16.27 -18.48
N LEU A 74 26.54 -15.26 -17.75
CA LEU A 74 26.11 -15.01 -16.37
C LEU A 74 24.64 -14.58 -16.26
N LEU A 75 24.23 -13.56 -17.01
CA LEU A 75 22.89 -12.99 -16.91
C LEU A 75 21.88 -13.75 -17.77
N ALA A 76 20.76 -14.14 -17.17
CA ALA A 76 19.68 -14.89 -17.80
C ALA A 76 18.36 -14.12 -17.76
N CYS A 77 17.45 -14.45 -18.69
CA CYS A 77 16.16 -13.81 -18.78
C CYS A 77 15.23 -14.24 -17.63
N PRO A 78 14.68 -13.31 -16.82
CA PRO A 78 13.77 -13.64 -15.71
C PRO A 78 12.44 -14.28 -16.15
N ILE A 79 12.14 -14.30 -17.46
CA ILE A 79 10.90 -14.86 -18.03
C ILE A 79 11.08 -16.32 -18.48
N CYS A 80 12.27 -16.68 -18.97
CA CYS A 80 12.49 -17.97 -19.65
C CYS A 80 13.87 -18.61 -19.42
N TYR A 81 14.67 -18.05 -18.50
CA TYR A 81 15.98 -18.54 -18.02
C TYR A 81 17.10 -18.75 -19.05
N GLU A 82 16.90 -18.35 -20.31
CA GLU A 82 17.95 -18.31 -21.33
C GLU A 82 18.94 -17.17 -21.11
N PRO A 83 20.23 -17.32 -21.49
CA PRO A 83 21.22 -16.25 -21.47
C PRO A 83 20.79 -14.98 -22.23
N LEU A 84 21.19 -13.82 -21.70
CA LEU A 84 20.95 -12.51 -22.30
C LEU A 84 22.13 -12.07 -23.18
N THR A 85 21.86 -11.75 -24.44
CA THR A 85 22.86 -11.14 -25.32
C THR A 85 23.12 -9.69 -24.90
N ARG A 86 24.37 -9.38 -24.52
CA ARG A 86 24.83 -8.04 -24.16
C ARG A 86 25.12 -7.20 -25.41
N LYS A 87 24.72 -5.93 -25.40
CA LYS A 87 25.06 -4.90 -26.39
C LYS A 87 25.62 -3.68 -25.66
N GLY A 88 26.93 -3.67 -25.46
CA GLY A 88 27.68 -2.63 -24.75
C GLY A 88 29.09 -3.11 -24.38
N PRO A 89 29.87 -2.30 -23.63
CA PRO A 89 31.19 -2.70 -23.14
C PRO A 89 31.11 -3.81 -22.09
N ALA A 90 32.07 -4.73 -22.11
CA ALA A 90 32.17 -5.87 -21.21
C ALA A 90 32.54 -5.50 -19.75
N GLY A 91 32.32 -6.44 -18.83
CA GLY A 91 32.67 -6.33 -17.41
C GLY A 91 31.49 -5.97 -16.49
N LEU A 92 31.66 -6.24 -15.19
CA LEU A 92 30.64 -6.15 -14.15
C LEU A 92 30.72 -4.88 -13.27
N ASN A 93 31.49 -3.88 -13.68
CA ASN A 93 31.54 -2.56 -13.02
C ASN A 93 30.35 -1.66 -13.45
N LEU A 94 30.05 -0.63 -12.64
CA LEU A 94 28.93 0.28 -12.88
C LEU A 94 28.98 0.95 -14.29
N PRO A 95 30.10 1.54 -14.76
CA PRO A 95 30.18 2.10 -16.11
C PRO A 95 29.88 1.11 -17.23
N SER A 96 30.37 -0.13 -17.13
CA SER A 96 30.17 -1.15 -18.15
C SER A 96 28.73 -1.67 -18.19
N ILE A 97 28.09 -1.84 -17.03
CA ILE A 97 26.69 -2.27 -16.93
C ILE A 97 25.74 -1.16 -17.37
N TYR A 98 25.95 0.08 -16.94
CA TYR A 98 25.10 1.22 -17.34
C TYR A 98 25.07 1.40 -18.88
N ARG A 99 26.23 1.28 -19.53
CA ARG A 99 26.38 1.44 -20.99
C ARG A 99 25.97 0.20 -21.81
N SER A 100 25.36 -0.80 -21.19
CA SER A 100 24.96 -2.06 -21.85
C SER A 100 23.44 -2.23 -21.88
N GLY A 101 22.90 -2.44 -23.08
CA GLY A 101 21.57 -3.03 -23.25
C GLY A 101 21.65 -4.55 -23.27
N PHE A 102 20.59 -5.24 -22.84
CA PHE A 102 20.53 -6.70 -22.79
C PHE A 102 19.28 -7.21 -23.51
N LYS A 103 19.37 -8.32 -24.23
CA LYS A 103 18.22 -8.89 -24.96
C LYS A 103 18.18 -10.41 -24.87
N CYS A 104 17.00 -10.97 -24.57
CA CYS A 104 16.76 -12.40 -24.69
C CYS A 104 16.40 -12.75 -26.13
N GLN A 105 17.03 -13.80 -26.69
CA GLN A 105 16.73 -14.25 -28.05
C GLN A 105 15.43 -15.09 -28.13
N LYS A 106 15.09 -15.84 -27.07
CA LYS A 106 13.93 -16.76 -27.05
C LYS A 106 12.59 -16.05 -26.89
N CYS A 107 12.47 -15.11 -25.95
CA CYS A 107 11.24 -14.32 -25.74
C CYS A 107 11.30 -12.92 -26.36
N ASN A 108 12.37 -12.58 -27.10
CA ASN A 108 12.61 -11.30 -27.77
C ASN A 108 12.68 -10.05 -26.84
N LYS A 109 12.38 -10.19 -25.54
CA LYS A 109 12.37 -9.14 -24.52
C LYS A 109 13.73 -8.46 -24.42
N SER A 110 13.71 -7.13 -24.44
CA SER A 110 14.88 -6.29 -24.19
C SER A 110 14.80 -5.67 -22.79
N PHE A 111 15.96 -5.48 -22.17
CA PHE A 111 16.15 -4.91 -20.84
C PHE A 111 17.20 -3.80 -20.93
N THR A 112 16.98 -2.71 -20.19
CA THR A 112 17.84 -1.52 -20.22
C THR A 112 18.24 -1.09 -18.81
N SER A 113 19.32 -0.32 -18.73
CA SER A 113 19.61 0.47 -17.55
C SER A 113 18.58 1.60 -17.37
N LYS A 114 18.28 1.96 -16.10
CA LYS A 114 17.47 3.11 -15.71
C LYS A 114 18.35 4.15 -15.01
N ASP A 115 19.37 4.63 -15.74
CA ASP A 115 20.41 5.61 -15.35
C ASP A 115 21.28 5.31 -14.12
N VAL A 116 20.90 4.31 -13.32
CA VAL A 116 21.44 4.05 -11.98
C VAL A 116 21.73 2.56 -11.76
N TYR A 117 20.88 1.69 -12.30
CA TYR A 117 20.94 0.23 -12.19
C TYR A 117 20.39 -0.43 -13.46
N LEU A 118 20.69 -1.72 -13.66
CA LEU A 118 20.12 -2.54 -14.73
C LEU A 118 18.77 -3.14 -14.28
N ASP A 119 17.68 -2.93 -15.02
CA ASP A 119 16.35 -3.42 -14.61
C ASP A 119 16.03 -4.77 -15.29
N LEU A 120 16.20 -5.86 -14.55
CA LEU A 120 15.91 -7.24 -14.95
C LEU A 120 14.64 -7.78 -14.25
N THR A 121 13.67 -6.91 -13.99
CA THR A 121 12.31 -7.32 -13.60
C THR A 121 11.48 -7.74 -14.82
N ILE A 122 10.43 -8.54 -14.60
CA ILE A 122 9.47 -8.95 -15.64
C ILE A 122 8.82 -7.71 -16.30
N THR A 123 8.54 -6.71 -15.46
CA THR A 123 7.92 -5.39 -15.74
C THR A 123 8.89 -4.37 -16.36
N SER A 124 10.15 -4.73 -16.57
CA SER A 124 11.15 -3.84 -17.20
C SER A 124 10.68 -3.41 -18.60
N GLY A 125 10.57 -2.11 -18.82
CA GLY A 125 10.13 -1.52 -20.09
C GLY A 125 8.64 -1.67 -20.45
N THR A 126 7.76 -2.06 -19.52
CA THR A 126 6.30 -2.14 -19.77
C THR A 126 5.51 -1.13 -18.94
N THR A 127 4.55 -0.45 -19.57
CA THR A 127 3.58 0.45 -18.92
C THR A 127 2.30 -0.25 -18.46
N GLU A 128 1.95 -1.40 -19.06
CA GLU A 128 0.63 -2.03 -18.93
C GLU A 128 0.54 -3.12 -17.84
N TYR A 129 1.66 -3.56 -17.26
CA TYR A 129 1.68 -4.70 -16.37
C TYR A 129 1.64 -4.29 -14.89
N SER A 130 0.51 -4.55 -14.22
CA SER A 130 0.33 -4.34 -12.78
C SER A 130 1.27 -5.23 -11.95
N GLU A 131 2.42 -4.68 -11.53
CA GLU A 131 3.35 -5.29 -10.59
C GLU A 131 2.63 -5.66 -9.28
N PHE A 132 2.78 -6.90 -8.78
CA PHE A 132 2.15 -7.31 -7.53
C PHE A 132 2.83 -6.63 -6.34
N LYS A 133 2.12 -5.68 -5.71
CA LYS A 133 2.62 -4.82 -4.63
C LYS A 133 2.08 -5.26 -3.25
N PRO A 134 2.70 -6.23 -2.56
CA PRO A 134 2.38 -6.48 -1.16
C PRO A 134 2.91 -5.31 -0.31
N ALA A 135 2.12 -4.83 0.66
CA ALA A 135 2.49 -3.68 1.50
C ALA A 135 3.86 -3.82 2.20
N ARG A 136 4.33 -5.06 2.37
CA ARG A 136 5.65 -5.44 2.89
C ARG A 136 6.80 -4.84 2.07
N THR A 137 6.74 -4.94 0.74
CA THR A 137 7.79 -4.45 -0.16
C THR A 137 7.63 -2.96 -0.45
N GLU A 138 6.40 -2.45 -0.50
CA GLU A 138 6.14 -1.03 -0.73
C GLU A 138 6.77 -0.12 0.34
N LEU A 139 6.86 -0.56 1.59
CA LEU A 139 7.54 0.18 2.65
C LEU A 139 9.00 0.50 2.28
N PHE A 140 9.77 -0.50 1.83
CA PHE A 140 11.17 -0.33 1.43
C PHE A 140 11.34 0.26 0.01
N ARG A 141 10.23 0.44 -0.73
CA ARG A 141 10.16 1.22 -1.97
C ARG A 141 9.85 2.69 -1.75
N SER A 142 9.43 3.09 -0.54
CA SER A 142 9.26 4.52 -0.20
C SER A 142 10.61 5.26 -0.20
N PRO A 143 10.75 6.38 -0.96
CA PRO A 143 11.98 7.17 -0.98
C PRO A 143 12.45 7.63 0.40
N LEU A 144 11.51 7.94 1.30
CA LEU A 144 11.80 8.35 2.69
C LEU A 144 12.41 7.20 3.50
N VAL A 145 11.88 5.99 3.36
CA VAL A 145 12.39 4.80 4.07
C VAL A 145 13.78 4.44 3.58
N SER A 146 14.00 4.43 2.25
CA SER A 146 15.33 4.21 1.67
C SER A 146 16.33 5.27 2.14
N PHE A 147 15.95 6.55 2.15
CA PHE A 147 16.80 7.64 2.63
C PHE A 147 17.15 7.53 4.12
N LEU A 148 16.20 7.13 4.98
CA LEU A 148 16.44 6.96 6.41
C LEU A 148 17.16 5.65 6.78
N TYR A 149 17.28 4.70 5.84
CA TYR A 149 17.73 3.34 6.12
C TYR A 149 19.11 3.28 6.80
N GLU A 150 20.14 3.89 6.19
CA GLU A 150 21.49 4.01 6.78
C GLU A 150 21.60 5.15 7.80
N ARG A 151 20.66 6.11 7.78
CA ARG A 151 20.71 7.36 8.57
C ARG A 151 20.10 7.24 9.97
N GLY A 152 19.93 6.01 10.47
CA GLY A 152 19.44 5.72 11.82
C GLY A 152 18.46 4.56 11.91
N TRP A 153 17.85 4.11 10.80
CA TRP A 153 16.86 3.03 10.84
C TRP A 153 17.51 1.67 11.17
N ARG A 154 18.45 1.19 10.35
CA ARG A 154 19.06 -0.15 10.53
C ARG A 154 19.78 -0.29 11.87
N GLN A 155 20.35 0.80 12.40
CA GLN A 155 20.99 0.84 13.73
C GLN A 155 20.05 0.43 14.88
N ASN A 156 18.72 0.49 14.70
CA ASN A 156 17.78 -0.03 15.69
C ASN A 156 17.75 -1.57 15.77
N PHE A 157 18.23 -2.30 14.76
CA PHE A 157 18.23 -3.77 14.76
C PHE A 157 19.09 -4.34 15.91
N ASN A 158 20.09 -3.60 16.39
CA ASN A 158 20.88 -3.95 17.58
C ASN A 158 20.02 -4.06 18.84
N ARG A 159 18.91 -3.30 18.95
CA ARG A 159 17.93 -3.45 20.06
C ARG A 159 17.21 -4.80 20.02
N SER A 160 17.09 -5.38 18.82
CA SER A 160 16.53 -6.70 18.53
C SER A 160 17.60 -7.79 18.39
N GLY A 161 18.81 -7.57 18.91
CA GLY A 161 19.84 -8.61 19.04
C GLY A 161 20.78 -8.80 17.84
N PHE A 162 20.67 -8.00 16.77
CA PHE A 162 21.71 -8.00 15.74
C PHE A 162 23.04 -7.49 16.34
N PRO A 163 24.19 -8.12 16.01
CA PRO A 163 25.49 -7.72 16.58
C PRO A 163 25.98 -6.37 16.05
N GLY A 164 25.48 -5.95 14.88
CA GLY A 164 25.86 -4.71 14.19
C GLY A 164 26.62 -5.00 12.90
N LEU A 165 26.73 -3.99 12.03
CA LEU A 165 27.13 -4.17 10.63
C LEU A 165 28.51 -4.84 10.44
N ASP A 166 29.50 -4.45 11.23
CA ASP A 166 30.88 -4.96 11.08
C ASP A 166 31.03 -6.40 11.56
N GLU A 167 30.37 -6.77 12.66
CA GLU A 167 30.37 -8.15 13.16
C GLU A 167 29.50 -9.06 12.28
N GLU A 168 28.32 -8.62 11.85
CA GLU A 168 27.45 -9.33 10.89
C GLU A 168 28.20 -9.61 9.57
N PHE A 169 28.96 -8.63 9.07
CA PHE A 169 29.83 -8.77 7.89
C PHE A 169 30.98 -9.76 8.12
N ASN A 170 31.65 -9.71 9.27
CA ASN A 170 32.75 -10.62 9.58
C ASN A 170 32.27 -12.08 9.71
N MET A 171 31.12 -12.31 10.35
CA MET A 171 30.49 -13.64 10.43
C MET A 171 30.13 -14.17 9.03
N ALA A 172 29.58 -13.34 8.16
CA ALA A 172 29.29 -13.74 6.77
C ALA A 172 30.58 -14.04 5.97
N GLN A 173 31.64 -13.24 6.14
CA GLN A 173 32.92 -13.45 5.46
C GLN A 173 33.60 -14.75 5.91
N GLU A 174 33.48 -15.14 7.18
CA GLU A 174 33.96 -16.43 7.70
C GLU A 174 33.31 -17.61 6.96
N TYR A 175 31.98 -17.59 6.83
CA TYR A 175 31.23 -18.61 6.09
C TYR A 175 31.55 -18.64 4.58
N PHE A 176 31.89 -17.49 3.98
CA PHE A 176 32.26 -17.42 2.55
C PHE A 176 33.71 -17.82 2.23
N LYS A 177 34.56 -18.11 3.23
CA LYS A 177 35.96 -18.53 2.98
C LYS A 177 36.12 -19.63 1.90
N PRO A 178 35.29 -20.70 1.82
CA PRO A 178 35.43 -21.75 0.81
C PRO A 178 35.17 -21.29 -0.65
N VAL A 179 34.58 -20.11 -0.84
CA VAL A 179 34.22 -19.54 -2.16
C VAL A 179 34.89 -18.19 -2.42
N THR A 180 35.97 -17.89 -1.67
CA THR A 180 36.86 -16.74 -1.91
C THR A 180 37.38 -16.74 -3.36
N GLY A 181 37.38 -15.57 -4.00
CA GLY A 181 37.70 -15.38 -5.42
C GLY A 181 36.51 -15.60 -6.36
N GLY A 182 35.42 -16.19 -5.89
CA GLY A 182 34.18 -16.37 -6.65
C GLY A 182 33.38 -15.08 -6.85
N LEU A 183 32.26 -15.21 -7.57
CA LEU A 183 31.22 -14.22 -7.77
C LEU A 183 30.21 -14.26 -6.61
N LEU A 184 29.99 -13.10 -5.96
CA LEU A 184 28.98 -12.95 -4.91
C LEU A 184 27.76 -12.16 -5.39
N VAL A 185 26.56 -12.63 -5.05
CA VAL A 185 25.29 -11.87 -5.21
C VAL A 185 24.72 -11.53 -3.84
N ASP A 186 24.56 -10.24 -3.55
CA ASP A 186 23.92 -9.72 -2.35
C ASP A 186 22.43 -9.46 -2.68
N VAL A 187 21.55 -10.40 -2.33
CA VAL A 187 20.11 -10.35 -2.68
C VAL A 187 19.30 -9.64 -1.58
N SER A 188 18.43 -8.74 -2.01
CA SER A 188 17.78 -7.74 -1.12
C SER A 188 18.83 -6.85 -0.42
N CYS A 189 19.83 -6.38 -1.17
CA CYS A 189 20.98 -5.62 -0.64
C CYS A 189 20.60 -4.28 0.03
N GLY A 190 19.38 -3.77 -0.18
CA GLY A 190 18.97 -2.45 0.26
C GLY A 190 19.85 -1.36 -0.34
N SER A 191 20.36 -0.46 0.50
CA SER A 191 21.35 0.56 0.13
C SER A 191 22.79 0.00 -0.05
N GLY A 192 22.94 -1.32 -0.06
CA GLY A 192 24.18 -2.02 -0.39
C GLY A 192 25.28 -1.89 0.67
N LEU A 193 24.91 -1.82 1.95
CA LEU A 193 25.86 -1.81 3.07
C LEU A 193 26.86 -2.99 3.00
N PHE A 194 26.36 -4.20 2.69
CA PHE A 194 27.19 -5.40 2.55
C PHE A 194 27.86 -5.46 1.18
N SER A 195 27.11 -5.27 0.08
CA SER A 195 27.63 -5.12 -1.28
C SER A 195 28.90 -4.26 -1.36
N ARG A 196 28.87 -3.04 -0.76
CA ARG A 196 30.02 -2.12 -0.73
C ARG A 196 31.19 -2.66 0.11
N LYS A 197 30.92 -3.40 1.19
CA LYS A 197 31.96 -4.02 2.04
C LYS A 197 32.60 -5.25 1.39
N PHE A 198 31.81 -6.13 0.75
CA PHE A 198 32.33 -7.28 -0.01
C PHE A 198 33.13 -6.83 -1.24
N ALA A 199 32.69 -5.77 -1.93
CA ALA A 199 33.47 -5.18 -3.02
C ALA A 199 34.80 -4.58 -2.53
N LYS A 200 34.81 -3.92 -1.37
CA LYS A 200 36.03 -3.36 -0.76
C LYS A 200 37.01 -4.40 -0.20
N SER A 201 36.56 -5.59 0.21
CA SER A 201 37.44 -6.59 0.81
C SER A 201 38.34 -7.30 -0.20
N GLY A 202 38.05 -7.18 -1.50
CA GLY A 202 38.78 -7.88 -2.57
C GLY A 202 38.65 -9.41 -2.53
N SER A 203 37.75 -9.94 -1.68
CA SER A 203 37.58 -11.37 -1.44
C SER A 203 36.81 -12.09 -2.55
N PHE A 204 36.26 -11.36 -3.52
CA PHE A 204 35.39 -11.85 -4.60
C PHE A 204 35.83 -11.22 -5.93
N SER A 205 35.73 -11.96 -7.02
CA SER A 205 36.12 -11.47 -8.37
C SER A 205 35.13 -10.44 -8.92
N ALA A 206 33.87 -10.52 -8.49
CA ALA A 206 32.83 -9.53 -8.70
C ALA A 206 31.75 -9.63 -7.61
N VAL A 207 30.98 -8.56 -7.44
CA VAL A 207 29.82 -8.47 -6.54
C VAL A 207 28.63 -7.91 -7.31
N VAL A 208 27.45 -8.54 -7.16
CA VAL A 208 26.18 -8.01 -7.70
C VAL A 208 25.28 -7.61 -6.54
N ALA A 209 25.04 -6.30 -6.42
CA ALA A 209 24.05 -5.72 -5.53
C ALA A 209 22.67 -5.83 -6.18
N LEU A 210 21.81 -6.69 -5.63
CA LEU A 210 20.48 -7.00 -6.17
C LEU A 210 19.40 -6.62 -5.18
N ASP A 211 18.43 -5.80 -5.61
CA ASP A 211 17.23 -5.47 -4.82
C ASP A 211 16.01 -5.33 -5.73
N PHE A 212 14.81 -5.39 -5.16
CA PHE A 212 13.56 -5.14 -5.89
C PHE A 212 13.20 -3.64 -5.89
N SER A 213 13.68 -2.88 -4.89
CA SER A 213 13.40 -1.47 -4.70
C SER A 213 14.35 -0.57 -5.50
N GLU A 214 13.78 0.11 -6.49
CA GLU A 214 14.44 1.18 -7.24
C GLU A 214 15.01 2.30 -6.34
N ASN A 215 14.38 2.58 -5.19
CA ASN A 215 14.81 3.65 -4.28
C ASN A 215 15.94 3.20 -3.34
N MET A 216 16.01 1.90 -3.02
CA MET A 216 17.18 1.32 -2.34
C MET A 216 18.41 1.32 -3.26
N LEU A 217 18.27 0.87 -4.51
CA LEU A 217 19.35 0.89 -5.50
C LEU A 217 19.84 2.31 -5.82
N ARG A 218 18.95 3.32 -5.80
CA ARG A 218 19.32 4.74 -5.91
C ARG A 218 20.16 5.23 -4.73
N GLN A 219 19.83 4.85 -3.49
CA GLN A 219 20.71 5.17 -2.35
C GLN A 219 22.04 4.43 -2.45
N CYS A 220 22.03 3.15 -2.85
CA CYS A 220 23.25 2.37 -3.06
C CYS A 220 24.20 3.04 -4.06
N TYR A 221 23.69 3.45 -5.23
CA TYR A 221 24.45 4.17 -6.24
C TYR A 221 25.05 5.47 -5.72
N GLU A 222 24.28 6.33 -5.05
CA GLU A 222 24.83 7.59 -4.52
C GLU A 222 25.88 7.34 -3.43
N PHE A 223 25.78 6.26 -2.65
CA PHE A 223 26.82 5.86 -1.70
C PHE A 223 28.04 5.18 -2.33
N ILE A 224 27.92 4.54 -3.50
CA ILE A 224 29.05 4.05 -4.31
C ILE A 224 29.79 5.24 -4.95
N LYS A 225 29.04 6.21 -5.49
CA LYS A 225 29.55 7.42 -6.14
C LYS A 225 30.25 8.41 -5.19
N GLN A 226 30.03 8.27 -3.88
CA GLN A 226 30.80 8.96 -2.83
C GLN A 226 32.16 8.31 -2.54
N ASP A 227 32.50 7.21 -3.23
CA ASP A 227 33.71 6.42 -2.97
C ASP A 227 34.39 6.00 -4.27
N ASP A 228 35.38 6.78 -4.70
CA ASP A 228 36.10 6.57 -5.97
C ASP A 228 36.70 5.15 -6.11
N THR A 229 36.98 4.46 -5.00
CA THR A 229 37.52 3.08 -5.02
C THR A 229 36.50 2.05 -5.52
N LEU A 230 35.20 2.32 -5.35
CA LEU A 230 34.13 1.41 -5.74
C LEU A 230 33.66 1.62 -7.18
N ILE A 231 33.86 2.81 -7.76
CA ILE A 231 33.39 3.16 -9.12
C ILE A 231 34.04 2.28 -10.20
N THR A 232 35.31 1.92 -10.04
CA THR A 232 36.07 1.06 -10.98
C THR A 232 36.11 -0.41 -10.58
N THR A 233 35.57 -0.77 -9.41
CA THR A 233 35.51 -2.16 -8.93
C THR A 233 34.41 -2.93 -9.67
N ASN A 234 34.52 -4.26 -9.76
CA ASN A 234 33.50 -5.14 -10.34
C ASN A 234 32.26 -5.24 -9.43
N LEU A 235 31.55 -4.13 -9.25
CA LEU A 235 30.31 -4.01 -8.51
C LEU A 235 29.16 -3.63 -9.48
N ALA A 236 28.17 -4.51 -9.62
CA ALA A 236 27.00 -4.29 -10.46
C ALA A 236 25.76 -3.96 -9.62
N LEU A 237 24.88 -3.10 -10.14
CA LEU A 237 23.57 -2.79 -9.55
C LEU A 237 22.46 -3.37 -10.43
N VAL A 238 21.65 -4.28 -9.88
CA VAL A 238 20.59 -5.00 -10.61
C VAL A 238 19.25 -4.90 -9.87
N ARG A 239 18.19 -4.49 -10.56
CA ARG A 239 16.82 -4.55 -10.06
C ARG A 239 16.17 -5.85 -10.51
N ALA A 240 15.76 -6.70 -9.58
CA ALA A 240 15.15 -8.00 -9.86
C ALA A 240 14.30 -8.51 -8.68
N ASP A 241 13.45 -9.51 -8.96
CA ASP A 241 12.74 -10.27 -7.93
C ASP A 241 13.60 -11.46 -7.46
N VAL A 242 13.77 -11.63 -6.15
CA VAL A 242 14.48 -12.79 -5.57
C VAL A 242 13.77 -14.12 -5.88
N SER A 243 12.48 -14.07 -6.21
CA SER A 243 11.66 -15.20 -6.64
C SER A 243 11.83 -15.57 -8.12
N ARG A 244 12.61 -14.78 -8.89
CA ARG A 244 13.01 -15.05 -10.29
C ARG A 244 14.39 -14.44 -10.58
N LEU A 245 15.45 -15.06 -10.05
CA LEU A 245 16.81 -14.53 -10.12
C LEU A 245 17.36 -14.57 -11.57
N PRO A 246 17.81 -13.43 -12.14
CA PRO A 246 18.18 -13.29 -13.55
C PRO A 246 19.60 -13.78 -13.84
N PHE A 247 19.98 -14.94 -13.31
CA PHE A 247 21.27 -15.58 -13.52
C PHE A 247 21.09 -17.00 -14.07
N ALA A 248 22.05 -17.47 -14.86
CA ALA A 248 22.09 -18.84 -15.33
C ALA A 248 22.17 -19.83 -14.16
N SER A 249 21.59 -21.01 -14.32
CA SER A 249 21.62 -22.04 -13.28
C SER A 249 23.06 -22.53 -13.05
N GLY A 250 23.47 -22.63 -11.79
CA GLY A 250 24.83 -23.04 -11.41
C GLY A 250 25.95 -22.03 -11.71
N SER A 251 25.65 -20.74 -11.89
CA SER A 251 26.62 -19.70 -12.27
C SER A 251 27.17 -18.84 -11.13
N ILE A 252 26.62 -18.95 -9.92
CA ILE A 252 26.97 -18.12 -8.76
C ILE A 252 27.77 -18.93 -7.72
N ASP A 253 28.82 -18.35 -7.15
CA ASP A 253 29.66 -19.02 -6.15
C ASP A 253 29.17 -18.73 -4.71
N ALA A 254 28.72 -17.51 -4.46
CA ALA A 254 28.24 -17.05 -3.15
C ALA A 254 26.93 -16.24 -3.28
N VAL A 255 25.96 -16.51 -2.40
CA VAL A 255 24.75 -15.69 -2.24
C VAL A 255 24.64 -15.22 -0.79
N HIS A 256 24.46 -13.90 -0.62
CA HIS A 256 24.26 -13.24 0.67
C HIS A 256 22.85 -12.64 0.77
N ALA A 257 22.19 -12.74 1.93
CA ALA A 257 20.87 -12.15 2.17
C ALA A 257 20.77 -11.51 3.58
N GLY A 258 21.30 -10.29 3.74
CA GLY A 258 21.48 -9.62 5.03
C GLY A 258 20.23 -8.91 5.58
N ALA A 259 19.57 -9.51 6.57
CA ALA A 259 18.32 -9.08 7.19
C ALA A 259 17.11 -9.06 6.23
N ALA A 260 17.02 -10.08 5.37
CA ALA A 260 16.08 -10.09 4.24
C ALA A 260 14.94 -11.13 4.32
N LEU A 261 15.20 -12.33 4.89
CA LEU A 261 14.33 -13.51 4.75
C LEU A 261 12.86 -13.27 5.20
N HIS A 262 12.68 -12.50 6.27
CA HIS A 262 11.38 -12.15 6.83
C HIS A 262 10.55 -11.17 5.96
N CYS A 263 11.18 -10.49 5.00
CA CYS A 263 10.52 -9.57 4.07
C CYS A 263 9.99 -10.25 2.79
N TRP A 264 10.50 -11.43 2.43
CA TRP A 264 10.23 -12.07 1.15
C TRP A 264 8.77 -12.54 1.02
N PRO A 265 8.04 -12.21 -0.08
CA PRO A 265 6.66 -12.65 -0.26
C PRO A 265 6.47 -14.17 -0.30
N SER A 266 7.44 -14.90 -0.86
CA SER A 266 7.43 -16.37 -0.99
C SER A 266 8.83 -16.95 -0.73
N PRO A 267 9.20 -17.20 0.55
CA PRO A 267 10.55 -17.64 0.91
C PRO A 267 10.99 -18.95 0.25
N SER A 268 10.08 -19.90 0.01
CA SER A 268 10.34 -21.15 -0.71
C SER A 268 10.81 -20.90 -2.14
N ASN A 269 10.08 -20.08 -2.91
CA ASN A 269 10.44 -19.74 -4.28
C ASN A 269 11.79 -19.00 -4.34
N ALA A 270 12.05 -18.11 -3.38
CA ALA A 270 13.30 -17.38 -3.27
C ALA A 270 14.49 -18.29 -2.95
N VAL A 271 14.38 -19.19 -1.96
CA VAL A 271 15.47 -20.14 -1.63
C VAL A 271 15.65 -21.17 -2.75
N ALA A 272 14.59 -21.62 -3.44
CA ALA A 272 14.70 -22.50 -4.60
C ALA A 272 15.45 -21.84 -5.79
N GLU A 273 15.18 -20.57 -6.08
CA GLU A 273 15.95 -19.80 -7.07
C GLU A 273 17.41 -19.61 -6.64
N ILE A 274 17.67 -19.41 -5.34
CA ILE A 274 19.03 -19.32 -4.79
C ILE A 274 19.78 -20.65 -4.99
N THR A 275 19.18 -21.80 -4.68
CA THR A 275 19.77 -23.11 -5.00
C THR A 275 19.98 -23.28 -6.51
N ARG A 276 19.05 -22.81 -7.35
CA ARG A 276 19.19 -22.92 -8.82
C ARG A 276 20.39 -22.13 -9.34
N VAL A 277 20.61 -20.89 -8.88
CA VAL A 277 21.70 -20.05 -9.39
C VAL A 277 23.06 -20.41 -8.78
N LEU A 278 23.11 -20.92 -7.54
CA LEU A 278 24.34 -21.40 -6.92
C LEU A 278 24.92 -22.61 -7.66
N ARG A 279 26.24 -22.61 -7.92
CA ARG A 279 26.97 -23.78 -8.41
C ARG A 279 26.95 -24.93 -7.41
N SER A 280 27.33 -26.14 -7.84
CA SER A 280 27.65 -27.25 -6.93
C SER A 280 28.77 -26.83 -5.99
N GLY A 281 28.56 -26.94 -4.68
CA GLY A 281 29.49 -26.42 -3.66
C GLY A 281 29.45 -24.90 -3.45
N GLY A 282 28.52 -24.18 -4.09
CA GLY A 282 28.26 -22.76 -3.84
C GLY A 282 27.56 -22.54 -2.49
N VAL A 283 27.81 -21.39 -1.87
CA VAL A 283 27.43 -21.10 -0.47
C VAL A 283 26.33 -20.04 -0.39
N PHE A 284 25.28 -20.33 0.39
CA PHE A 284 24.24 -19.37 0.79
C PHE A 284 24.44 -18.95 2.25
N VAL A 285 24.52 -17.64 2.50
CA VAL A 285 24.53 -17.05 3.85
C VAL A 285 23.38 -16.05 3.97
N ALA A 286 22.60 -16.13 5.04
CA ALA A 286 21.50 -15.20 5.28
C ALA A 286 21.38 -14.82 6.76
N THR A 287 20.85 -13.62 7.03
CA THR A 287 20.48 -13.19 8.38
C THR A 287 19.01 -12.77 8.44
N THR A 288 18.34 -13.04 9.56
CA THR A 288 16.93 -12.66 9.76
C THR A 288 16.54 -12.59 11.24
N PHE A 289 15.30 -12.19 11.53
CA PHE A 289 14.73 -12.22 12.87
C PHE A 289 14.06 -13.58 13.17
N LEU A 290 14.31 -14.12 14.36
CA LEU A 290 13.60 -15.26 14.93
C LEU A 290 12.47 -14.83 15.88
N VAL A 291 11.47 -15.71 16.02
CA VAL A 291 10.50 -15.65 17.12
C VAL A 291 11.16 -16.13 18.42
N SER A 292 11.28 -15.24 19.41
CA SER A 292 11.79 -15.59 20.75
C SER A 292 10.63 -15.68 21.76
N PRO A 293 10.38 -16.85 22.40
CA PRO A 293 9.29 -16.98 23.37
C PRO A 293 9.55 -16.30 24.73
N LEU A 294 10.82 -16.13 25.12
CA LEU A 294 11.22 -15.62 26.44
C LEU A 294 12.13 -14.38 26.31
N ASN A 295 11.54 -13.17 26.38
CA ASN A 295 12.17 -11.98 26.98
C ASN A 295 11.21 -10.76 27.02
N THR A 296 10.28 -10.74 27.98
CA THR A 296 9.55 -9.53 28.37
C THR A 296 9.50 -9.38 29.90
N PRO A 297 10.53 -8.79 30.53
CA PRO A 297 10.51 -8.50 31.96
C PRO A 297 9.69 -7.24 32.24
N LEU A 298 8.38 -7.39 32.47
CA LEU A 298 7.48 -6.48 33.24
C LEU A 298 6.03 -7.02 33.17
N PRO A 299 5.25 -7.02 34.26
CA PRO A 299 3.84 -7.46 34.24
C PRO A 299 2.95 -6.35 33.66
N LEU A 300 2.58 -6.50 32.38
CA LEU A 300 1.93 -5.42 31.61
C LEU A 300 0.67 -5.90 30.87
N GLU A 301 -0.16 -6.68 31.56
CA GLU A 301 -1.43 -7.23 31.02
C GLU A 301 -2.42 -6.15 30.56
N ALA A 302 -2.34 -4.95 31.15
CA ALA A 302 -3.16 -3.79 30.80
C ALA A 302 -2.98 -3.28 29.35
N PHE A 303 -1.94 -3.71 28.61
CA PHE A 303 -1.67 -3.26 27.24
C PHE A 303 -1.84 -4.37 26.18
N ARG A 304 -2.54 -5.49 26.46
CA ARG A 304 -2.89 -6.49 25.42
C ARG A 304 -3.54 -5.84 24.18
N SER A 305 -4.49 -4.93 24.39
CA SER A 305 -5.22 -4.22 23.32
C SER A 305 -4.33 -3.28 22.50
N LEU A 306 -3.42 -2.54 23.15
CA LEU A 306 -2.46 -1.69 22.43
C LEU A 306 -1.40 -2.51 21.69
N ARG A 307 -1.01 -3.67 22.21
CA ARG A 307 -0.10 -4.59 21.50
C ARG A 307 -0.75 -5.21 20.26
N GLN A 308 -2.08 -5.43 20.25
CA GLN A 308 -2.82 -5.77 19.03
C GLN A 308 -2.93 -4.58 18.06
N SER A 309 -3.10 -3.36 18.58
CA SER A 309 -3.18 -2.13 17.77
C SER A 309 -1.88 -1.83 17.01
N PHE A 310 -0.73 -1.89 17.68
CA PHE A 310 0.58 -1.87 17.01
C PHE A 310 0.87 -3.17 16.25
N GLY A 311 0.27 -4.28 16.67
CA GLY A 311 0.44 -5.62 16.11
C GLY A 311 -0.05 -5.78 14.67
N GLN A 312 -0.96 -4.92 14.20
CA GLN A 312 -1.37 -4.90 12.78
C GLN A 312 -0.22 -4.51 11.83
N VAL A 313 0.81 -3.82 12.31
CA VAL A 313 2.03 -3.55 11.52
C VAL A 313 2.96 -4.78 11.49
N THR A 314 2.99 -5.58 12.57
CA THR A 314 3.84 -6.77 12.64
C THR A 314 3.33 -7.95 11.81
N ASN A 315 2.01 -8.05 11.54
CA ASN A 315 1.44 -9.12 10.70
C ASN A 315 1.82 -9.04 9.20
N SER A 316 2.90 -8.32 8.89
CA SER A 316 3.47 -8.03 7.58
C SER A 316 4.93 -8.50 7.45
N TYR A 317 5.36 -9.50 8.24
CA TYR A 317 6.66 -10.16 8.11
C TYR A 317 6.52 -11.67 8.31
N ASN A 318 7.37 -12.47 7.66
CA ASN A 318 7.43 -13.90 7.94
C ASN A 318 8.17 -14.12 9.25
N TYR A 319 7.50 -14.73 10.21
CA TYR A 319 8.05 -15.05 11.53
C TYR A 319 8.49 -16.50 11.54
N PHE A 320 9.79 -16.73 11.62
CA PHE A 320 10.38 -18.07 11.60
C PHE A 320 10.91 -18.48 12.98
N THR A 321 10.80 -19.77 13.25
CA THR A 321 11.70 -20.50 14.15
C THR A 321 12.97 -20.94 13.40
N GLU A 322 14.03 -21.28 14.13
CA GLU A 322 15.28 -21.78 13.55
C GLU A 322 15.06 -23.05 12.71
N LYS A 323 14.20 -23.96 13.18
CA LYS A 323 13.88 -25.20 12.48
C LYS A 323 13.14 -24.97 11.15
N GLU A 324 12.22 -24.01 11.09
CA GLU A 324 11.52 -23.69 9.83
C GLU A 324 12.48 -23.16 8.76
N ILE A 325 13.58 -22.49 9.16
CA ILE A 325 14.64 -22.04 8.23
C ILE A 325 15.50 -23.24 7.79
N GLU A 326 15.83 -24.14 8.71
CA GLU A 326 16.56 -25.39 8.43
C GLU A 326 15.78 -26.30 7.44
N ASP A 327 14.49 -26.53 7.70
CA ASP A 327 13.60 -27.33 6.85
C ASP A 327 13.34 -26.65 5.50
N LEU A 328 13.25 -25.31 5.46
CA LEU A 328 13.17 -24.52 4.21
C LEU A 328 14.43 -24.69 3.35
N CYS A 329 15.63 -24.62 3.95
CA CYS A 329 16.88 -24.81 3.22
C CYS A 329 17.00 -26.24 2.67
N ARG A 330 16.69 -27.25 3.49
CA ARG A 330 16.75 -28.67 3.09
C ARG A 330 15.75 -29.02 2.00
N SER A 331 14.50 -28.59 2.13
CA SER A 331 13.46 -28.84 1.11
C SER A 331 13.77 -28.17 -0.24
N CYS A 332 14.55 -27.08 -0.23
CA CYS A 332 15.07 -26.44 -1.44
C CYS A 332 16.42 -27.01 -1.92
N GLY A 333 16.89 -28.15 -1.40
CA GLY A 333 18.08 -28.85 -1.87
C GLY A 333 19.43 -28.36 -1.31
N LEU A 334 19.43 -27.48 -0.30
CA LEU A 334 20.65 -27.05 0.37
C LEU A 334 21.04 -28.02 1.50
N ILE A 335 22.33 -28.35 1.56
CA ILE A 335 22.93 -29.25 2.56
C ILE A 335 23.90 -28.50 3.46
N ASN A 336 24.50 -29.21 4.44
CA ASN A 336 25.48 -28.66 5.39
C ASN A 336 24.98 -27.37 6.10
N TYR A 337 23.67 -27.32 6.39
CA TYR A 337 23.07 -26.22 7.13
C TYR A 337 23.72 -26.07 8.51
N THR A 338 24.14 -24.84 8.81
CA THR A 338 24.65 -24.42 10.11
C THR A 338 24.03 -23.06 10.46
N SER A 339 23.86 -22.81 11.75
CA SER A 339 23.24 -21.61 12.29
C SER A 339 24.04 -21.04 13.45
N THR A 340 23.86 -19.75 13.73
CA THR A 340 24.28 -19.11 14.97
C THR A 340 23.22 -18.10 15.39
N VAL A 341 22.70 -18.26 16.60
CA VAL A 341 21.58 -17.47 17.14
C VAL A 341 22.07 -16.55 18.25
N GLN A 342 21.68 -15.27 18.19
CA GLN A 342 21.88 -14.30 19.27
C GLN A 342 20.55 -13.59 19.59
N ARG A 343 19.90 -13.98 20.70
CA ARG A 343 18.56 -13.50 21.12
C ARG A 343 17.47 -13.77 20.08
N SER A 344 17.23 -12.81 19.18
CA SER A 344 16.29 -12.89 18.06
C SER A 344 16.94 -12.58 16.71
N PHE A 345 18.27 -12.45 16.64
CA PHE A 345 19.07 -12.55 15.42
C PHE A 345 19.44 -14.02 15.17
N ILE A 346 19.39 -14.43 13.90
CA ILE A 346 20.05 -15.65 13.41
C ILE A 346 20.88 -15.29 12.17
N ILE A 347 22.08 -15.87 12.08
CA ILE A 347 22.79 -16.08 10.82
C ILE A 347 22.76 -17.57 10.47
N ILE A 348 22.59 -17.88 9.20
CA ILE A 348 22.66 -19.23 8.65
C ILE A 348 23.72 -19.33 7.56
N CYS A 349 24.26 -20.53 7.36
CA CYS A 349 25.06 -20.91 6.20
C CYS A 349 24.64 -22.29 5.71
N ALA A 350 24.42 -22.45 4.41
CA ALA A 350 24.13 -23.72 3.75
C ALA A 350 24.78 -23.80 2.36
N VAL A 351 24.93 -25.00 1.82
CA VAL A 351 25.70 -25.28 0.59
C VAL A 351 24.84 -26.00 -0.43
N ASN A 352 24.91 -25.64 -1.72
CA ASN A 352 24.25 -26.40 -2.77
C ASN A 352 24.98 -27.74 -3.01
N ALA A 353 24.27 -28.86 -2.87
CA ALA A 353 24.82 -30.20 -3.08
C ALA A 353 25.21 -30.50 -4.54
N GLY A 354 24.55 -29.84 -5.51
CA GLY A 354 24.58 -30.22 -6.91
C GLY A 354 23.84 -31.54 -7.20
N HIS A 355 23.61 -31.84 -8.48
CA HIS A 355 23.00 -33.10 -8.91
C HIS A 355 24.02 -34.26 -8.87
N SER A 356 24.30 -34.76 -7.67
CA SER A 356 25.07 -36.00 -7.48
C SER A 356 24.19 -37.21 -7.87
N SER A 357 24.61 -37.96 -8.88
CA SER A 357 23.84 -39.03 -9.54
C SER A 357 23.77 -40.34 -8.72
N ARG A 358 23.38 -40.25 -7.44
CA ARG A 358 23.16 -41.39 -6.53
C ARG A 358 21.92 -41.26 -5.63
N ILE A 359 21.18 -40.15 -5.69
CA ILE A 359 19.98 -39.93 -4.86
C ILE A 359 18.68 -40.32 -5.61
N GLY A 360 18.71 -40.39 -6.96
CA GLY A 360 17.53 -40.74 -7.77
C GLY A 360 16.96 -42.15 -7.52
N ASP A 361 17.82 -43.12 -7.16
CA ASP A 361 17.40 -44.52 -6.95
C ASP A 361 16.68 -44.77 -5.63
N LEU A 362 16.71 -43.81 -4.69
CA LEU A 362 15.98 -43.90 -3.42
C LEU A 362 14.58 -43.28 -3.54
N TYR A 363 14.45 -42.13 -4.21
CA TYR A 363 13.16 -41.42 -4.29
C TYR A 363 12.10 -42.15 -5.12
N ASN A 364 12.51 -42.86 -6.17
CA ASN A 364 11.61 -43.66 -7.01
C ASN A 364 11.01 -44.90 -6.30
N LYS A 365 11.38 -45.19 -5.04
CA LYS A 365 10.89 -46.35 -4.29
C LYS A 365 9.92 -46.02 -3.15
N GLU A 366 9.84 -44.76 -2.71
CA GLU A 366 8.87 -44.33 -1.69
C GLU A 366 7.61 -43.71 -2.32
N SER A 367 7.70 -43.21 -3.56
CA SER A 367 6.57 -42.63 -4.31
C SER A 367 5.42 -43.62 -4.56
N GLU A 368 5.70 -44.91 -4.67
CA GLU A 368 4.65 -45.96 -4.80
C GLU A 368 4.00 -46.32 -3.46
N GLY A 369 4.67 -46.06 -2.32
CA GLY A 369 4.15 -46.39 -0.98
C GLY A 369 3.12 -45.39 -0.46
N MET A 370 3.32 -44.09 -0.71
CA MET A 370 2.48 -43.04 -0.09
C MET A 370 1.07 -42.89 -0.66
N MET A 371 0.73 -43.50 -1.80
CA MET A 371 -0.65 -43.49 -2.31
C MET A 371 -1.62 -44.41 -1.54
N ALA A 372 -1.13 -45.26 -0.63
CA ALA A 372 -1.98 -46.18 0.14
C ALA A 372 -2.67 -45.55 1.36
N PHE A 373 -2.05 -44.57 2.03
CA PHE A 373 -2.48 -44.14 3.38
C PHE A 373 -3.59 -43.09 3.40
N GLY A 374 -3.79 -42.33 2.31
CA GLY A 374 -4.77 -41.24 2.23
C GLY A 374 -6.25 -41.66 2.27
N ARG A 375 -6.56 -42.97 2.24
CA ARG A 375 -7.94 -43.50 2.24
C ARG A 375 -8.53 -43.78 3.63
N ALA A 376 -7.75 -43.67 4.71
CA ALA A 376 -8.18 -44.10 6.04
C ALA A 376 -8.89 -43.03 6.90
N GLN A 377 -8.74 -41.73 6.59
CA GLN A 377 -9.13 -40.65 7.51
C GLN A 377 -10.44 -39.90 7.14
N ALA A 378 -11.16 -40.35 6.11
CA ALA A 378 -12.45 -39.75 5.69
C ALA A 378 -13.69 -40.36 6.37
N ILE A 379 -13.54 -41.41 7.18
CA ILE A 379 -14.65 -42.22 7.72
C ILE A 379 -15.12 -41.75 9.12
N LEU A 380 -14.31 -40.98 9.86
CA LEU A 380 -14.54 -40.70 11.29
C LEU A 380 -15.14 -39.30 11.61
N MET A 381 -15.71 -38.59 10.64
CA MET A 381 -16.49 -37.36 10.88
C MET A 381 -17.89 -37.39 10.23
N PHE A 382 -18.45 -38.58 9.99
CA PHE A 382 -19.82 -38.77 9.49
C PHE A 382 -20.78 -39.36 10.54
N ALA A 383 -20.63 -38.99 11.81
CA ALA A 383 -21.59 -39.36 12.87
C ALA A 383 -21.57 -38.43 14.10
N THR A 384 -22.43 -37.40 14.14
CA THR A 384 -23.29 -37.02 15.29
C THR A 384 -24.17 -35.80 14.99
N ILE A 385 -25.48 -35.91 15.28
CA ILE A 385 -26.43 -34.81 15.66
C ILE A 385 -26.40 -33.55 14.76
N SER A 386 -27.33 -33.27 13.82
CA SER A 386 -28.67 -33.79 13.52
C SER A 386 -29.78 -33.49 14.54
N LEU A 387 -30.82 -32.72 14.12
CA LEU A 387 -32.13 -32.45 14.77
C LEU A 387 -32.07 -31.62 16.09
N HIS A 388 -32.89 -30.59 16.37
CA HIS A 388 -34.19 -30.08 15.85
C HIS A 388 -34.14 -28.52 15.64
N SER A 389 -34.83 -27.85 14.71
CA SER A 389 -36.30 -27.61 14.55
C SER A 389 -36.92 -26.73 15.66
N ALA A 390 -37.80 -25.73 15.43
CA ALA A 390 -38.19 -24.98 14.22
C ALA A 390 -38.47 -23.48 14.61
N VAL A 391 -39.56 -22.71 14.39
CA VAL A 391 -40.95 -22.84 13.85
C VAL A 391 -41.40 -21.44 13.31
N ALA A 392 -42.09 -21.37 12.15
CA ALA A 392 -42.85 -20.22 11.59
C ALA A 392 -42.13 -18.86 11.31
N GLY A 393 -42.51 -18.03 10.32
CA GLY A 393 -43.42 -18.19 9.18
C GLY A 393 -44.72 -17.39 9.22
N LEU A 394 -44.87 -16.36 8.36
CA LEU A 394 -46.16 -15.84 7.86
C LEU A 394 -46.00 -14.86 6.67
N GLN A 395 -46.81 -15.11 5.64
CA GLN A 395 -47.55 -14.23 4.71
C GLN A 395 -47.81 -12.75 5.20
N GLU A 396 -48.07 -11.68 4.40
CA GLU A 396 -48.52 -11.48 3.00
C GLU A 396 -47.98 -10.20 2.28
N THR A 397 -47.84 -10.31 0.95
CA THR A 397 -48.35 -9.50 -0.21
C THR A 397 -48.62 -7.95 -0.12
N PRO A 398 -48.84 -7.21 -1.26
CA PRO A 398 -48.43 -5.79 -1.39
C PRO A 398 -49.56 -4.73 -1.51
N VAL A 399 -49.16 -3.45 -1.55
CA VAL A 399 -50.00 -2.29 -1.95
C VAL A 399 -49.25 -1.42 -2.97
N SER A 400 -49.98 -0.80 -3.91
CA SER A 400 -49.43 -0.07 -5.07
C SER A 400 -49.85 1.41 -5.13
N GLY A 401 -48.96 2.26 -5.64
CA GLY A 401 -49.33 3.35 -6.58
C GLY A 401 -49.58 4.76 -6.02
N ALA A 402 -48.64 5.67 -6.31
CA ALA A 402 -48.81 7.10 -6.61
C ALA A 402 -47.45 7.57 -7.20
N ALA A 403 -47.36 8.11 -8.42
CA ALA A 403 -47.78 9.47 -8.79
C ALA A 403 -47.02 10.51 -7.93
N GLU A 404 -45.84 10.91 -8.38
CA GLU A 404 -45.60 12.11 -9.22
C GLU A 404 -45.49 13.39 -8.39
N ASP A 405 -44.31 14.02 -8.42
CA ASP A 405 -44.25 15.48 -8.51
C ASP A 405 -42.96 15.92 -9.22
N VAL A 406 -43.08 16.79 -10.23
CA VAL A 406 -41.98 17.22 -11.09
C VAL A 406 -41.70 18.69 -10.83
N PHE A 407 -40.49 19.01 -10.34
CA PHE A 407 -40.04 20.40 -10.27
C PHE A 407 -38.83 20.67 -11.17
N LEU A 408 -39.10 21.40 -12.26
CA LEU A 408 -38.15 21.76 -13.30
C LEU A 408 -37.17 22.84 -12.82
N ILE A 409 -35.88 22.64 -13.10
CA ILE A 409 -34.83 23.65 -12.89
C ILE A 409 -34.85 24.65 -14.06
N SER A 410 -34.96 25.94 -13.74
CA SER A 410 -34.93 27.02 -14.74
C SER A 410 -33.49 27.51 -15.01
N PRO A 411 -33.06 27.64 -16.28
CA PRO A 411 -31.66 27.90 -16.62
C PRO A 411 -31.29 29.38 -16.66
N ARG A 412 -30.00 29.72 -16.44
CA ARG A 412 -29.43 31.04 -16.75
C ARG A 412 -28.29 30.98 -17.79
N ARG A 413 -28.56 31.66 -18.91
CA ARG A 413 -27.64 32.23 -19.91
C ARG A 413 -26.56 33.13 -19.25
N SER A 414 -25.43 33.48 -19.87
CA SER A 414 -24.81 33.13 -21.18
C SER A 414 -23.42 33.79 -21.29
N ALA A 415 -22.45 33.16 -21.97
CA ALA A 415 -21.43 33.85 -22.77
C ALA A 415 -20.75 32.89 -23.78
N ASN A 416 -20.75 33.23 -25.07
CA ASN A 416 -20.01 32.49 -26.10
C ASN A 416 -18.78 33.30 -26.57
N SER A 417 -17.65 32.62 -26.80
CA SER A 417 -16.60 33.06 -27.73
C SER A 417 -15.71 31.87 -28.11
N PRO A 418 -15.56 31.54 -29.41
CA PRO A 418 -14.79 30.37 -29.84
C PRO A 418 -13.29 30.68 -29.89
N ALA A 419 -12.58 30.46 -28.78
CA ALA A 419 -11.13 30.37 -28.82
C ALA A 419 -10.71 29.16 -29.65
N ARG A 420 -9.76 29.34 -30.59
CA ARG A 420 -9.16 28.21 -31.31
C ARG A 420 -8.32 27.40 -30.31
N ILE A 421 -8.79 26.22 -29.93
CA ILE A 421 -8.00 25.29 -29.13
C ILE A 421 -6.87 24.74 -30.03
N LEU A 422 -5.68 25.29 -29.84
CA LEU A 422 -4.45 24.53 -30.07
C LEU A 422 -4.48 23.37 -29.07
N VAL A 423 -4.49 22.14 -29.58
CA VAL A 423 -4.41 20.95 -28.73
C VAL A 423 -2.95 20.78 -28.30
N GLU A 424 -2.52 21.59 -27.34
CA GLU A 424 -1.47 21.18 -26.43
C GLU A 424 -1.99 20.00 -25.61
N ASN A 425 -1.19 18.96 -25.45
CA ASN A 425 -1.61 17.70 -24.82
C ASN A 425 -1.58 17.81 -23.29
N THR A 426 -2.38 18.72 -22.73
CA THR A 426 -2.45 18.99 -21.29
C THR A 426 -3.29 17.92 -20.60
N SER A 427 -2.65 17.15 -19.70
CA SER A 427 -3.34 16.28 -18.73
C SER A 427 -4.40 17.07 -17.95
N PHE A 428 -5.58 16.49 -17.74
CA PHE A 428 -6.67 17.18 -17.05
C PHE A 428 -6.39 17.22 -15.54
N VAL A 429 -6.34 18.43 -14.98
CA VAL A 429 -5.85 18.68 -13.62
C VAL A 429 -7.02 18.72 -12.63
N LEU A 430 -7.31 17.55 -12.03
CA LEU A 430 -8.40 17.40 -11.06
C LEU A 430 -8.28 18.39 -9.89
N ALA A 431 -9.39 19.04 -9.52
CA ALA A 431 -9.53 20.02 -8.46
C ALA A 431 -8.48 21.17 -8.52
N ALA A 432 -8.09 21.61 -9.72
CA ALA A 432 -7.01 22.59 -9.94
C ALA A 432 -7.12 23.86 -9.09
N ASP A 433 -8.25 24.56 -9.16
CA ASP A 433 -8.46 25.82 -8.40
C ASP A 433 -8.45 25.60 -6.89
N ARG A 434 -8.95 24.45 -6.43
CA ARG A 434 -9.09 24.13 -4.99
C ARG A 434 -7.77 23.69 -4.35
N THR A 435 -6.91 23.02 -5.12
CA THR A 435 -5.59 22.52 -4.68
C THR A 435 -4.47 23.56 -4.79
N ARG A 436 -4.73 24.70 -5.45
CA ARG A 436 -3.78 25.81 -5.67
C ARG A 436 -3.31 26.51 -4.39
N ARG A 437 -2.37 25.87 -3.68
CA ARG A 437 -1.89 26.23 -2.33
C ARG A 437 -0.38 26.43 -2.31
N ARG A 438 0.15 27.10 -1.28
CA ARG A 438 1.61 27.23 -1.13
C ARG A 438 2.20 25.89 -0.71
N ASP A 439 3.15 25.38 -1.51
CA ASP A 439 3.92 24.18 -1.18
C ASP A 439 5.26 24.55 -0.51
N PRO A 440 5.52 24.12 0.74
CA PRO A 440 6.79 24.39 1.41
C PRO A 440 7.99 23.66 0.77
N LEU A 441 7.79 22.57 0.02
CA LEU A 441 8.88 21.82 -0.62
C LEU A 441 9.39 22.49 -1.90
N ASN A 442 8.53 23.19 -2.65
CA ASN A 442 8.88 24.00 -3.83
C ASN A 442 8.99 25.50 -3.48
N GLY A 443 9.60 25.82 -2.32
CA GLY A 443 9.95 27.19 -1.94
C GLY A 443 8.75 28.14 -1.75
N PHE A 444 7.62 27.62 -1.26
CA PHE A 444 6.35 28.33 -1.07
C PHE A 444 5.68 28.86 -2.34
N LYS A 445 6.08 28.37 -3.53
CA LYS A 445 5.33 28.58 -4.77
C LYS A 445 3.93 27.97 -4.66
N LEU A 446 3.02 28.45 -5.51
CA LEU A 446 1.71 27.81 -5.65
C LEU A 446 1.89 26.48 -6.37
N TYR A 447 1.41 25.41 -5.72
CA TYR A 447 1.23 24.10 -6.31
C TYR A 447 0.12 24.14 -7.37
N THR A 448 0.30 23.42 -8.47
CA THR A 448 -0.61 23.42 -9.64
C THR A 448 -0.83 22.03 -10.24
N GLY A 449 -0.40 20.96 -9.57
CA GLY A 449 -0.51 19.58 -10.07
C GLY A 449 -1.87 18.90 -9.87
N GLY A 450 -2.84 19.60 -9.24
CA GLY A 450 -4.17 19.04 -8.96
C GLY A 450 -4.21 18.09 -7.77
N TRP A 451 -5.35 17.46 -7.55
CA TRP A 451 -5.49 16.35 -6.60
C TRP A 451 -4.60 15.19 -7.08
N ASN A 452 -3.60 14.83 -6.29
CA ASN A 452 -2.77 13.64 -6.53
C ASN A 452 -2.19 13.14 -5.19
N ILE A 453 -2.78 12.11 -4.59
CA ILE A 453 -2.33 11.56 -3.30
C ILE A 453 -0.92 10.95 -3.39
N SER A 454 -0.46 10.52 -4.57
CA SER A 454 0.90 10.00 -4.79
C SER A 454 1.96 11.10 -4.88
N ASP A 455 1.58 12.37 -5.08
CA ASP A 455 2.51 13.49 -5.14
C ASP A 455 2.83 14.07 -3.74
N LEU A 456 4.12 14.10 -3.41
CA LEU A 456 4.61 14.69 -2.17
C LEU A 456 4.35 16.21 -2.11
N HIS A 457 4.33 16.91 -3.25
CA HIS A 457 4.04 18.35 -3.31
C HIS A 457 2.55 18.65 -3.04
N TYR A 458 1.63 17.80 -3.52
CA TYR A 458 0.23 17.84 -3.10
C TYR A 458 0.12 17.68 -1.59
N LEU A 459 0.66 16.58 -1.03
CA LEU A 459 0.58 16.28 0.40
C LEU A 459 1.19 17.39 1.28
N ALA A 460 2.32 17.97 0.86
CA ALA A 460 2.95 19.09 1.55
C ALA A 460 2.12 20.38 1.47
N SER A 461 1.52 20.69 0.31
CA SER A 461 0.65 21.87 0.14
C SER A 461 -0.67 21.78 0.95
N VAL A 462 -1.24 20.57 1.08
CA VAL A 462 -2.39 20.30 1.98
C VAL A 462 -1.93 20.42 3.42
N GLY A 463 -0.82 19.75 3.80
CA GLY A 463 -0.23 19.79 5.15
C GLY A 463 0.05 21.21 5.65
N PHE A 464 0.54 22.09 4.77
CA PHE A 464 0.85 23.47 5.10
C PHE A 464 -0.39 24.31 5.46
N THR A 465 -1.60 23.92 5.05
CA THR A 465 -2.84 24.65 5.42
C THR A 465 -3.11 24.69 6.92
N ALA A 466 -2.66 23.68 7.68
CA ALA A 466 -2.81 23.63 9.14
C ALA A 466 -1.57 24.13 9.91
N ALA A 467 -0.49 24.52 9.22
CA ALA A 467 0.73 25.03 9.86
C ALA A 467 0.48 26.19 10.85
N PRO A 468 -0.45 27.15 10.62
CA PRO A 468 -0.75 28.20 11.61
C PRO A 468 -1.29 27.65 12.94
N LEU A 469 -2.09 26.58 12.91
CA LEU A 469 -2.66 25.98 14.12
C LEU A 469 -1.61 25.20 14.90
N PHE A 470 -0.76 24.43 14.23
CA PHE A 470 0.37 23.76 14.88
C PHE A 470 1.41 24.75 15.44
N ALA A 471 1.63 25.89 14.76
CA ALA A 471 2.46 26.98 15.28
C ALA A 471 1.85 27.61 16.54
N VAL A 472 0.53 27.86 16.57
CA VAL A 472 -0.17 28.31 17.78
C VAL A 472 -0.06 27.29 18.91
N THR A 473 -0.23 25.99 18.64
CA THR A 473 -0.02 24.92 19.64
C THR A 473 1.39 24.97 20.23
N ALA A 474 2.43 25.08 19.40
CA ALA A 474 3.82 25.10 19.85
C ALA A 474 4.14 26.38 20.66
N VAL A 475 3.75 27.55 20.15
CA VAL A 475 3.95 28.85 20.83
C VAL A 475 3.19 28.89 22.17
N TRP A 476 1.97 28.36 22.22
CA TRP A 476 1.21 28.24 23.46
C TRP A 476 1.89 27.27 24.44
N PHE A 477 2.23 26.06 24.00
CA PHE A 477 2.76 25.02 24.88
C PHE A 477 4.09 25.44 25.51
N PHE A 478 5.08 25.84 24.69
CA PHE A 478 6.40 26.26 25.18
C PHE A 478 6.40 27.65 25.79
N GLY A 479 5.67 28.61 25.22
CA GLY A 479 5.61 29.98 25.72
C GLY A 479 4.93 30.07 27.09
N PHE A 480 3.83 29.34 27.30
CA PHE A 480 3.17 29.28 28.60
C PHE A 480 4.03 28.57 29.65
N ALA A 481 4.73 27.48 29.28
CA ALA A 481 5.67 26.79 30.17
C ALA A 481 6.85 27.71 30.59
N LEU A 482 7.42 28.46 29.65
CA LEU A 482 8.46 29.45 29.93
C LEU A 482 7.97 30.53 30.89
N VAL A 483 6.78 31.09 30.65
CA VAL A 483 6.16 32.09 31.53
C VAL A 483 5.89 31.52 32.94
N LEU A 484 5.41 30.28 33.05
CA LEU A 484 5.18 29.62 34.33
C LEU A 484 6.50 29.39 35.10
N SER A 485 7.56 28.97 34.40
CA SER A 485 8.91 28.80 34.93
C SER A 485 9.49 30.12 35.45
N LEU A 486 9.46 31.18 34.62
CA LEU A 486 9.90 32.53 35.00
C LEU A 486 9.13 33.08 36.21
N ILE A 487 7.81 32.86 36.27
CA ILE A 487 7.00 33.21 37.44
C ILE A 487 7.51 32.48 38.69
N CYS A 488 7.82 31.18 38.59
CA CYS A 488 8.36 30.39 39.69
C CYS A 488 9.71 30.93 40.18
N CYS A 489 10.67 31.13 39.26
CA CYS A 489 12.00 31.69 39.59
C CYS A 489 11.89 33.09 40.22
N CYS A 490 11.06 33.98 39.68
CA CYS A 490 10.84 35.32 40.26
C CYS A 490 10.16 35.26 41.65
N PHE A 491 9.35 34.25 41.95
CA PHE A 491 8.79 34.01 43.28
C PHE A 491 9.85 33.56 44.29
N CYS A 492 10.82 32.74 43.87
CA CYS A 492 11.90 32.26 44.72
C CYS A 492 13.00 33.31 44.97
N CYS A 493 13.26 34.18 43.99
CA CYS A 493 14.47 35.04 44.02
C CYS A 493 14.24 36.52 44.37
N PHE A 494 13.01 37.06 44.33
CA PHE A 494 12.81 38.52 44.47
C PHE A 494 11.64 38.95 45.39
N PRO A 495 11.87 39.89 46.34
CA PRO A 495 10.81 40.56 47.08
C PRO A 495 9.86 41.35 46.16
N ARG A 496 8.56 41.06 46.25
CA ARG A 496 7.53 41.57 45.32
C ARG A 496 7.21 43.05 45.53
N ARG A 497 7.57 43.91 44.55
CA ARG A 497 7.02 45.27 44.42
C ARG A 497 5.48 45.24 44.29
N SER A 498 4.81 46.21 44.93
CA SER A 498 3.36 46.31 44.99
C SER A 498 2.76 47.03 43.77
N CYS A 499 2.42 46.27 42.72
CA CYS A 499 1.56 46.80 41.65
C CYS A 499 0.13 47.03 42.18
N SER A 500 -0.44 48.20 41.91
CA SER A 500 -1.82 48.53 42.28
C SER A 500 -2.78 48.16 41.14
N PHE A 501 -3.78 47.31 41.42
CA PHE A 501 -4.81 46.93 40.44
C PHE A 501 -6.07 47.79 40.61
N SER A 502 -6.47 48.48 39.54
CA SER A 502 -7.65 49.36 39.55
C SER A 502 -8.96 48.63 39.83
N ARG A 503 -9.99 49.38 40.25
CA ARG A 503 -11.34 48.84 40.44
C ARG A 503 -11.93 48.33 39.12
N THR A 504 -11.68 49.05 38.02
CA THR A 504 -12.17 48.77 36.66
C THR A 504 -11.57 47.52 36.05
N THR A 505 -10.24 47.35 36.10
CA THR A 505 -9.51 46.21 35.50
C THR A 505 -10.05 44.85 35.94
N TYR A 506 -10.41 44.73 37.22
CA TYR A 506 -11.01 43.53 37.79
C TYR A 506 -12.44 43.26 37.29
N ALA A 507 -13.27 44.31 37.17
CA ALA A 507 -14.64 44.17 36.69
C ALA A 507 -14.66 43.78 35.20
N LEU A 508 -13.79 44.40 34.41
CA LEU A 508 -13.58 44.07 33.01
C LEU A 508 -13.04 42.63 32.84
N ALA A 509 -12.06 42.21 33.65
CA ALA A 509 -11.56 40.83 33.63
C ALA A 509 -12.66 39.81 33.99
N PHE A 510 -13.56 40.13 34.93
CA PHE A 510 -14.69 39.26 35.28
C PHE A 510 -15.75 39.18 34.18
N ALA A 511 -16.09 40.32 33.55
CA ALA A 511 -17.01 40.36 32.41
C ALA A 511 -16.47 39.57 31.20
N LEU A 512 -15.18 39.71 30.89
CA LEU A 512 -14.52 38.93 29.85
C LEU A 512 -14.46 37.43 30.18
N LEU A 513 -14.28 37.04 31.45
CA LEU A 513 -14.38 35.64 31.85
C LEU A 513 -15.76 35.05 31.56
N ILE A 514 -16.85 35.76 31.89
CA ILE A 514 -18.22 35.32 31.57
C ILE A 514 -18.39 35.19 30.04
N LEU A 515 -17.90 36.17 29.27
CA LEU A 515 -17.97 36.15 27.81
C LEU A 515 -17.23 34.94 27.20
N PHE A 516 -16.01 34.65 27.65
CA PHE A 516 -15.24 33.52 27.14
C PHE A 516 -15.72 32.16 27.68
N THR A 517 -16.32 32.09 28.87
CA THR A 517 -17.00 30.87 29.32
C THR A 517 -18.22 30.56 28.44
N ALA A 518 -19.02 31.59 28.08
CA ALA A 518 -20.14 31.43 27.15
C ALA A 518 -19.67 31.06 25.74
N ALA A 519 -18.63 31.71 25.22
CA ALA A 519 -18.03 31.37 23.92
C ALA A 519 -17.48 29.93 23.88
N THR A 520 -16.91 29.45 24.99
CA THR A 520 -16.48 28.04 25.10
C THR A 520 -17.66 27.08 25.04
N ILE A 521 -18.76 27.38 25.76
CA ILE A 521 -19.98 26.57 25.72
C ILE A 521 -20.53 26.48 24.28
N VAL A 522 -20.59 27.61 23.55
CA VAL A 522 -21.01 27.62 22.14
C VAL A 522 -20.05 26.79 21.26
N GLY A 523 -18.74 26.95 21.43
CA GLY A 523 -17.74 26.14 20.69
C GLY A 523 -17.88 24.63 20.96
N CYS A 524 -18.12 24.25 22.21
CA CYS A 524 -18.38 22.86 22.61
C CYS A 524 -19.69 22.31 22.05
N VAL A 525 -20.77 23.11 21.96
CA VAL A 525 -22.03 22.69 21.31
C VAL A 525 -21.86 22.51 19.81
N VAL A 526 -21.15 23.42 19.13
CA VAL A 526 -20.81 23.30 17.70
C VAL A 526 -19.95 22.06 17.42
N LEU A 527 -18.98 21.78 18.30
CA LEU A 527 -18.15 20.57 18.23
C LEU A 527 -18.99 19.30 18.45
N PHE A 528 -19.82 19.26 19.49
CA PHE A 528 -20.66 18.10 19.82
C PHE A 528 -21.69 17.77 18.72
N HIS A 529 -22.32 18.78 18.12
CA HIS A 529 -23.18 18.57 16.95
C HIS A 529 -22.38 18.15 15.71
N GLY A 530 -21.25 18.81 15.47
CA GLY A 530 -20.40 18.55 14.29
C GLY A 530 -19.83 17.14 14.28
N GLN A 531 -19.37 16.63 15.42
CA GLN A 531 -18.71 15.31 15.52
C GLN A 531 -19.70 14.15 15.33
N ASP A 532 -20.90 14.25 15.91
CA ASP A 532 -21.98 13.25 15.78
C ASP A 532 -22.40 13.12 14.31
N LYS A 533 -22.69 14.25 13.67
CA LYS A 533 -23.10 14.28 12.25
C LYS A 533 -21.94 13.94 11.30
N PHE A 534 -20.70 14.28 11.64
CA PHE A 534 -19.52 13.85 10.87
C PHE A 534 -19.31 12.33 10.96
N HIS A 535 -19.35 11.76 12.16
CA HIS A 535 -19.25 10.32 12.38
C HIS A 535 -20.36 9.57 11.62
N GLY A 536 -21.62 9.94 11.82
CA GLY A 536 -22.77 9.31 11.14
C GLY A 536 -22.70 9.42 9.62
N THR A 537 -22.36 10.60 9.07
CA THR A 537 -22.22 10.76 7.61
C THR A 537 -21.08 9.90 7.06
N THR A 538 -19.95 9.83 7.77
CA THR A 538 -18.79 9.02 7.33
C THR A 538 -19.10 7.52 7.40
N SER A 539 -19.80 7.06 8.44
CA SER A 539 -20.27 5.67 8.56
C SER A 539 -21.22 5.30 7.42
N ASN A 540 -22.24 6.14 7.15
CA ASN A 540 -23.17 5.92 6.02
C ASN A 540 -22.44 5.88 4.66
N THR A 541 -21.39 6.69 4.48
CA THR A 541 -20.58 6.69 3.25
C THR A 541 -19.76 5.40 3.12
N LEU A 542 -19.21 4.90 4.23
CA LEU A 542 -18.50 3.64 4.28
C LEU A 542 -19.43 2.46 3.98
N ASP A 543 -20.62 2.43 4.57
CA ASP A 543 -21.60 1.36 4.33
C ASP A 543 -22.15 1.37 2.90
N PHE A 544 -22.30 2.53 2.26
CA PHE A 544 -22.59 2.59 0.82
C PHE A 544 -21.48 1.92 -0.02
N VAL A 545 -20.21 2.25 0.23
CA VAL A 545 -19.06 1.67 -0.49
C VAL A 545 -18.93 0.16 -0.22
N VAL A 546 -19.15 -0.29 1.02
CA VAL A 546 -19.20 -1.71 1.38
C VAL A 546 -20.36 -2.42 0.66
N GLY A 547 -21.53 -1.77 0.53
CA GLY A 547 -22.66 -2.26 -0.25
C GLY A 547 -22.32 -2.50 -1.72
N GLN A 548 -21.73 -1.50 -2.40
CA GLN A 548 -21.32 -1.62 -3.80
C GLN A 548 -20.25 -2.71 -4.01
N SER A 549 -19.32 -2.85 -3.07
CA SER A 549 -18.35 -3.96 -3.07
C SER A 549 -19.04 -5.32 -2.87
N ASN A 550 -20.01 -5.44 -1.97
CA ASN A 550 -20.73 -6.69 -1.72
C ASN A 550 -21.57 -7.13 -2.94
N THR A 551 -22.24 -6.19 -3.62
CA THR A 551 -22.91 -6.45 -4.90
C THR A 551 -21.92 -6.95 -5.96
N THR A 552 -20.74 -6.34 -6.05
CA THR A 552 -19.67 -6.78 -6.97
C THR A 552 -19.21 -8.20 -6.67
N VAL A 553 -18.93 -8.51 -5.40
CA VAL A 553 -18.54 -9.85 -4.93
C VAL A 553 -19.63 -10.89 -5.20
N SER A 554 -20.91 -10.53 -5.02
CA SER A 554 -22.04 -11.43 -5.32
C SER A 554 -22.15 -11.71 -6.82
N ASN A 555 -22.11 -10.69 -7.68
CA ASN A 555 -22.17 -10.85 -9.13
C ASN A 555 -21.03 -11.73 -9.66
N LEU A 556 -19.80 -11.53 -9.17
CA LEU A 556 -18.64 -12.34 -9.56
C LEU A 556 -18.78 -13.81 -9.14
N ARG A 557 -19.26 -14.08 -7.91
CA ARG A 557 -19.51 -15.45 -7.42
C ARG A 557 -20.66 -16.15 -8.17
N ASN A 558 -21.72 -15.41 -8.49
CA ASN A 558 -22.85 -15.95 -9.25
C ASN A 558 -22.43 -16.29 -10.69
N LEU A 559 -21.64 -15.43 -11.35
CA LEU A 559 -21.08 -15.73 -12.67
C LEU A 559 -20.10 -16.91 -12.61
N SER A 560 -19.20 -16.95 -11.62
CA SER A 560 -18.28 -18.06 -11.38
C SER A 560 -19.03 -19.40 -11.24
N THR A 561 -20.14 -19.41 -10.50
CA THR A 561 -21.02 -20.59 -10.36
C THR A 561 -21.63 -21.01 -11.69
N ASN A 562 -22.17 -20.04 -12.46
CA ASN A 562 -22.76 -20.30 -13.77
C ASN A 562 -21.73 -20.78 -14.82
N LEU A 563 -20.47 -20.35 -14.72
CA LEU A 563 -19.37 -20.80 -15.58
C LEU A 563 -18.85 -22.19 -15.18
N ALA A 564 -18.84 -22.52 -13.89
CA ALA A 564 -18.48 -23.87 -13.41
C ALA A 564 -19.47 -24.94 -13.90
N ASP A 565 -20.73 -24.57 -14.17
CA ASP A 565 -21.71 -25.43 -14.83
C ASP A 565 -21.36 -25.78 -16.29
N ALA A 566 -20.54 -24.97 -17.00
CA ALA A 566 -20.18 -25.22 -18.40
C ALA A 566 -19.58 -26.62 -18.63
N LYS A 567 -18.79 -27.12 -17.66
CA LYS A 567 -18.18 -28.45 -17.71
C LYS A 567 -19.18 -29.62 -17.65
N LYS A 568 -20.47 -29.33 -17.40
CA LYS A 568 -21.57 -30.31 -17.41
C LYS A 568 -22.27 -30.39 -18.78
N VAL A 569 -21.95 -29.49 -19.71
CA VAL A 569 -22.40 -29.57 -21.11
C VAL A 569 -21.55 -30.63 -21.85
N GLY A 570 -22.20 -31.64 -22.43
CA GLY A 570 -21.49 -32.76 -23.08
C GLY A 570 -22.37 -33.54 -24.04
N VAL A 571 -22.70 -32.94 -25.19
CA VAL A 571 -23.64 -33.50 -26.16
C VAL A 571 -23.05 -34.76 -26.80
N GLY A 572 -23.77 -35.88 -26.70
CA GLY A 572 -23.47 -37.09 -27.50
C GLY A 572 -22.09 -37.72 -27.29
N GLN A 573 -21.66 -37.91 -26.03
CA GLN A 573 -20.31 -38.38 -25.62
C GLN A 573 -19.14 -37.44 -25.93
N ILE A 574 -19.36 -36.31 -26.62
CA ILE A 574 -18.35 -35.27 -26.76
C ILE A 574 -18.35 -34.41 -25.49
N SER A 575 -17.46 -34.74 -24.56
CA SER A 575 -17.03 -33.82 -23.50
C SER A 575 -16.11 -32.75 -24.08
N LEU A 576 -16.09 -31.55 -23.48
CA LEU A 576 -15.08 -30.53 -23.77
C LEU A 576 -13.66 -31.13 -23.62
N PRO A 577 -12.69 -30.82 -24.50
CA PRO A 577 -11.29 -31.20 -24.34
C PRO A 577 -10.75 -30.81 -22.95
N ALA A 578 -9.77 -31.58 -22.45
CA ALA A 578 -9.18 -31.33 -21.13
C ALA A 578 -8.61 -29.91 -21.01
N ASP A 579 -8.03 -29.38 -22.09
CA ASP A 579 -7.47 -28.04 -22.17
C ASP A 579 -8.54 -26.94 -22.03
N GLU A 580 -9.73 -27.15 -22.61
CA GLU A 580 -10.86 -26.21 -22.51
C GLU A 580 -11.50 -26.25 -21.11
N GLN A 581 -11.59 -27.45 -20.50
CA GLN A 581 -12.03 -27.57 -19.11
C GLN A 581 -11.05 -26.89 -18.13
N ALA A 582 -9.74 -27.05 -18.35
CA ALA A 582 -8.70 -26.38 -17.58
C ALA A 582 -8.72 -24.85 -17.76
N ALA A 583 -9.01 -24.35 -18.97
CA ALA A 583 -9.19 -22.93 -19.23
C ALA A 583 -10.42 -22.35 -18.49
N ILE A 584 -11.55 -23.09 -18.47
CA ILE A 584 -12.74 -22.71 -17.69
C ILE A 584 -12.41 -22.67 -16.19
N ASP A 585 -11.70 -23.68 -15.67
CA ASP A 585 -11.32 -23.72 -14.25
C ASP A 585 -10.36 -22.60 -13.86
N ALA A 586 -9.42 -22.22 -14.73
CA ALA A 586 -8.55 -21.06 -14.51
C ALA A 586 -9.35 -19.74 -14.42
N VAL A 587 -10.40 -19.57 -15.24
CA VAL A 587 -11.29 -18.40 -15.18
C VAL A 587 -12.18 -18.42 -13.93
N VAL A 588 -12.78 -19.56 -13.60
CA VAL A 588 -13.60 -19.75 -12.39
C VAL A 588 -12.77 -19.48 -11.12
N GLN A 589 -11.55 -19.99 -11.05
CA GLN A 589 -10.62 -19.72 -9.96
C GLN A 589 -10.26 -18.23 -9.87
N SER A 590 -9.92 -17.60 -11.01
CA SER A 590 -9.59 -16.17 -11.07
C SER A 590 -10.75 -15.27 -10.59
N LEU A 591 -11.99 -15.60 -10.96
CA LEU A 591 -13.19 -14.89 -10.49
C LEU A 591 -13.42 -15.08 -8.99
N ASN A 592 -13.19 -16.29 -8.47
CA ASN A 592 -13.32 -16.58 -7.04
C ASN A 592 -12.23 -15.88 -6.20
N ASP A 593 -10.99 -15.85 -6.67
CA ASP A 593 -9.87 -15.17 -6.01
C ASP A 593 -10.03 -13.65 -6.04
N ALA A 594 -10.51 -13.09 -7.16
CA ALA A 594 -10.86 -11.67 -7.24
C ALA A 594 -12.00 -11.32 -6.26
N ALA A 595 -13.08 -12.10 -6.26
CA ALA A 595 -14.21 -11.89 -5.34
C ALA A 595 -13.82 -12.10 -3.87
N GLY A 596 -12.96 -13.07 -3.57
CA GLY A 596 -12.39 -13.31 -2.23
C GLY A 596 -11.49 -12.16 -1.78
N GLY A 597 -10.58 -11.71 -2.64
CA GLY A 597 -9.67 -10.59 -2.38
C GLY A 597 -10.39 -9.27 -2.15
N VAL A 598 -11.40 -8.94 -2.96
CA VAL A 598 -12.26 -7.76 -2.76
C VAL A 598 -13.06 -7.89 -1.47
N SER A 599 -13.72 -9.04 -1.24
CA SER A 599 -14.52 -9.28 -0.02
C SER A 599 -13.70 -9.16 1.26
N SER A 600 -12.51 -9.77 1.31
CA SER A 600 -11.61 -9.73 2.46
C SER A 600 -11.07 -8.32 2.70
N ARG A 601 -10.53 -7.65 1.67
CA ARG A 601 -9.97 -6.29 1.81
C ARG A 601 -11.03 -5.27 2.23
N THR A 602 -12.25 -5.37 1.70
CA THR A 602 -13.34 -4.46 2.07
C THR A 602 -13.83 -4.72 3.50
N ALA A 603 -13.94 -5.98 3.93
CA ALA A 603 -14.28 -6.30 5.32
C ALA A 603 -13.24 -5.77 6.31
N ASP A 604 -11.95 -6.06 6.07
CA ASP A 604 -10.85 -5.61 6.92
C ASP A 604 -10.73 -4.09 6.97
N ASN A 605 -10.77 -3.42 5.82
CA ASN A 605 -10.65 -1.96 5.75
C ASN A 605 -11.86 -1.28 6.38
N SER A 606 -13.09 -1.72 6.09
CA SER A 606 -14.28 -1.10 6.69
C SER A 606 -14.37 -1.32 8.19
N LYS A 607 -13.91 -2.46 8.71
CA LYS A 607 -13.76 -2.66 10.17
C LYS A 607 -12.76 -1.66 10.75
N ARG A 608 -11.54 -1.58 10.22
CA ARG A 608 -10.51 -0.65 10.71
C ARG A 608 -10.98 0.81 10.68
N ILE A 609 -11.67 1.22 9.61
CA ILE A 609 -12.21 2.59 9.48
C ILE A 609 -13.28 2.86 10.54
N ARG A 610 -14.20 1.92 10.82
CA ARG A 610 -15.15 2.04 11.95
C ARG A 610 -14.42 2.15 13.29
N ASP A 611 -13.51 1.21 13.59
CA ASP A 611 -12.73 1.18 14.84
C ASP A 611 -12.02 2.54 15.10
N TYR A 612 -11.46 3.17 14.04
CA TYR A 612 -10.89 4.53 14.13
C TYR A 612 -11.93 5.65 14.28
N LEU A 613 -13.05 5.62 13.54
CA LEU A 613 -14.11 6.62 13.63
C LEU A 613 -14.82 6.62 14.99
N ASP A 614 -15.06 5.45 15.57
CA ASP A 614 -15.59 5.26 16.93
C ASP A 614 -14.61 5.81 17.97
N THR A 615 -13.33 5.45 17.85
CA THR A 615 -12.26 5.92 18.75
C THR A 615 -12.14 7.45 18.73
N VAL A 616 -12.13 8.06 17.54
CA VAL A 616 -12.05 9.53 17.39
C VAL A 616 -13.30 10.21 17.94
N HIS A 617 -14.50 9.66 17.68
CA HIS A 617 -15.75 10.19 18.21
C HIS A 617 -15.77 10.18 19.75
N LEU A 618 -15.39 9.06 20.37
CA LEU A 618 -15.28 8.92 21.82
C LEU A 618 -14.26 9.90 22.43
N VAL A 619 -13.08 10.04 21.82
CA VAL A 619 -12.04 10.98 22.29
C VAL A 619 -12.53 12.43 22.26
N LEU A 620 -13.26 12.84 21.22
CA LEU A 620 -13.82 14.19 21.13
C LEU A 620 -14.96 14.43 22.13
N ILE A 621 -15.82 13.43 22.41
CA ILE A 621 -16.83 13.51 23.48
C ILE A 621 -16.17 13.75 24.84
N ILE A 622 -15.13 12.97 25.17
CA ILE A 622 -14.36 13.11 26.42
C ILE A 622 -13.71 14.49 26.49
N LEU A 623 -13.16 14.99 25.38
CA LEU A 623 -12.54 16.31 25.28
C LEU A 623 -13.54 17.46 25.52
N VAL A 624 -14.74 17.38 24.91
CA VAL A 624 -15.83 18.34 25.14
C VAL A 624 -16.24 18.36 26.62
N ALA A 625 -16.45 17.19 27.23
CA ALA A 625 -16.80 17.08 28.64
C ALA A 625 -15.71 17.66 29.57
N ALA A 626 -14.44 17.34 29.29
CA ALA A 626 -13.30 17.85 30.06
C ALA A 626 -13.16 19.37 29.96
N VAL A 627 -13.33 19.95 28.76
CA VAL A 627 -13.25 21.41 28.54
C VAL A 627 -14.42 22.14 29.22
N LEU A 628 -15.65 21.64 29.13
CA LEU A 628 -16.81 22.22 29.82
C LEU A 628 -16.62 22.18 31.35
N LEU A 629 -16.23 21.02 31.89
CA LEU A 629 -15.97 20.86 33.32
C LEU A 629 -14.86 21.80 33.81
N LEU A 630 -13.74 21.89 33.07
CA LEU A 630 -12.64 22.80 33.37
C LEU A 630 -13.10 24.26 33.49
N VAL A 631 -13.90 24.72 32.53
CA VAL A 631 -14.34 26.12 32.45
C VAL A 631 -15.35 26.46 33.56
N LEU A 632 -16.27 25.54 33.89
CA LEU A 632 -17.21 25.70 35.00
C LEU A 632 -16.49 25.68 36.36
N LEU A 633 -15.54 24.77 36.57
CA LEU A 633 -14.74 24.70 37.80
C LEU A 633 -13.83 25.93 37.95
N GLY A 634 -13.12 26.33 36.90
CA GLY A 634 -12.23 27.50 36.96
C GLY A 634 -12.99 28.82 37.21
N LEU A 635 -14.20 28.97 36.65
CA LEU A 635 -15.07 30.12 36.95
C LEU A 635 -15.59 30.08 38.39
N THR A 636 -16.11 28.95 38.88
CA THR A 636 -16.64 28.83 40.25
C THR A 636 -15.53 28.98 41.30
N PHE A 637 -14.37 28.34 41.14
CA PHE A 637 -13.22 28.54 42.03
C PHE A 637 -12.67 29.97 42.00
N SER A 638 -12.76 30.66 40.85
CA SER A 638 -12.47 32.10 40.76
C SER A 638 -13.46 32.95 41.57
N ILE A 639 -14.76 32.65 41.50
CA ILE A 639 -15.83 33.34 42.26
C ILE A 639 -15.69 33.09 43.78
N LEU A 640 -15.37 31.87 44.20
CA LEU A 640 -15.08 31.54 45.60
C LEU A 640 -13.74 32.14 46.07
N GLY A 641 -12.75 32.22 45.18
CA GLY A 641 -11.40 32.71 45.47
C GLY A 641 -10.41 31.63 45.91
N LEU A 642 -10.66 30.37 45.55
CA LEU A 642 -9.86 29.20 45.94
C LEU A 642 -8.60 29.09 45.06
N GLN A 643 -7.60 29.93 45.35
CA GLN A 643 -6.43 30.15 44.48
C GLN A 643 -5.66 28.87 44.10
N PHE A 644 -5.54 27.91 45.03
CA PHE A 644 -4.88 26.63 44.77
C PHE A 644 -5.59 25.83 43.67
N LEU A 645 -6.92 25.73 43.75
CA LEU A 645 -7.73 25.03 42.75
C LEU A 645 -7.74 25.76 41.40
N VAL A 646 -7.77 27.10 41.40
CA VAL A 646 -7.63 27.89 40.16
C VAL A 646 -6.28 27.61 39.48
N ASN A 647 -5.19 27.49 40.23
CA ASN A 647 -3.88 27.14 39.67
C ASN A 647 -3.86 25.72 39.05
N ILE A 648 -4.57 24.76 39.66
CA ILE A 648 -4.73 23.40 39.09
C ILE A 648 -5.54 23.46 37.79
N CYS A 649 -6.67 24.18 37.76
CA CYS A 649 -7.43 24.41 36.53
C CYS A 649 -6.59 25.11 35.44
N VAL A 650 -5.68 26.01 35.82
CA VAL A 650 -4.76 26.65 34.86
C VAL A 650 -3.75 25.64 34.28
N LEU A 651 -3.20 24.74 35.09
CA LEU A 651 -2.24 23.71 34.65
C LEU A 651 -2.91 22.66 33.73
N VAL A 652 -4.08 22.16 34.11
CA VAL A 652 -4.85 21.20 33.29
C VAL A 652 -5.32 21.86 31.99
N GLY A 653 -5.77 23.12 32.06
CA GLY A 653 -6.21 23.89 30.90
C GLY A 653 -5.11 24.17 29.89
N TRP A 654 -3.88 24.43 30.33
CA TRP A 654 -2.72 24.62 29.44
C TRP A 654 -2.54 23.42 28.48
N VAL A 655 -2.63 22.19 29.01
CA VAL A 655 -2.54 20.95 28.23
C VAL A 655 -3.77 20.76 27.32
N LEU A 656 -4.98 20.99 27.84
CA LEU A 656 -6.21 20.85 27.06
C LEU A 656 -6.30 21.84 25.89
N VAL A 657 -5.78 23.06 26.05
CA VAL A 657 -5.69 24.06 24.95
C VAL A 657 -4.70 23.62 23.87
N ALA A 658 -3.54 23.07 24.26
CA ALA A 658 -2.58 22.52 23.29
C ALA A 658 -3.18 21.33 22.52
N ALA A 659 -3.88 20.42 23.20
CA ALA A 659 -4.55 19.27 22.58
C ALA A 659 -5.68 19.69 21.63
N THR A 660 -6.53 20.66 22.03
CA THR A 660 -7.63 21.15 21.19
C THR A 660 -7.15 21.91 19.95
N PHE A 661 -6.09 22.74 20.04
CA PHE A 661 -5.48 23.36 18.86
C PHE A 661 -4.81 22.33 17.93
N PHE A 662 -4.11 21.32 18.48
CA PHE A 662 -3.54 20.24 17.67
C PHE A 662 -4.60 19.45 16.89
N LEU A 663 -5.70 19.08 17.57
CA LEU A 663 -6.84 18.40 16.94
C LEU A 663 -7.56 19.31 15.94
N SER A 664 -7.66 20.62 16.20
CA SER A 664 -8.18 21.59 15.22
C SER A 664 -7.35 21.60 13.94
N GLY A 665 -6.01 21.57 14.06
CA GLY A 665 -5.09 21.41 12.92
C GLY A 665 -5.32 20.12 12.15
N LEU A 666 -5.43 18.98 12.83
CA LEU A 666 -5.69 17.68 12.20
C LEU A 666 -7.05 17.64 11.48
N PHE A 667 -8.10 18.21 12.08
CA PHE A 667 -9.42 18.29 11.43
C PHE A 667 -9.48 19.30 10.28
N LEU A 668 -8.63 20.34 10.26
CA LEU A 668 -8.49 21.21 9.09
C LEU A 668 -7.82 20.47 7.91
N LEU A 669 -6.80 19.66 8.18
CA LEU A 669 -6.19 18.79 7.15
C LEU A 669 -7.21 17.79 6.59
N LEU A 670 -7.97 17.13 7.47
CA LEU A 670 -9.02 16.20 7.08
C LEU A 670 -10.13 16.88 6.26
N HIS A 671 -10.61 18.05 6.70
CA HIS A 671 -11.61 18.83 5.95
C HIS A 671 -11.13 19.19 4.55
N ASN A 672 -9.88 19.65 4.43
CA ASN A 672 -9.29 19.99 3.13
C ASN A 672 -9.15 18.75 2.25
N ALA A 673 -8.48 17.69 2.72
CA ALA A 673 -8.29 16.45 1.94
C ALA A 673 -9.63 15.81 1.50
N VAL A 674 -10.64 15.75 2.38
CA VAL A 674 -11.97 15.23 2.05
C VAL A 674 -12.64 16.09 0.98
N ALA A 675 -12.67 17.40 1.15
CA ALA A 675 -13.33 18.30 0.19
C ALA A 675 -12.58 18.41 -1.16
N ASP A 676 -11.25 18.21 -1.17
CA ASP A 676 -10.46 18.12 -2.40
C ASP A 676 -10.77 16.82 -3.15
N THR A 677 -10.92 15.71 -2.42
CA THR A 677 -11.30 14.39 -2.97
C THR A 677 -12.73 14.37 -3.49
N CYS A 678 -13.66 15.06 -2.81
CA CYS A 678 -15.03 15.21 -3.31
C CYS A 678 -15.10 15.96 -4.65
N VAL A 679 -14.23 16.95 -4.86
CA VAL A 679 -14.17 17.69 -6.14
C VAL A 679 -13.49 16.85 -7.23
N SER A 680 -12.40 16.15 -6.93
CA SER A 680 -11.75 15.27 -7.91
C SER A 680 -12.63 14.09 -8.33
N MET A 681 -13.46 13.55 -7.42
CA MET A 681 -14.46 12.52 -7.75
C MET A 681 -15.56 13.03 -8.70
N ASP A 682 -16.03 14.27 -8.55
CA ASP A 682 -17.02 14.88 -9.44
C ASP A 682 -16.44 15.12 -10.83
N GLU A 683 -15.30 15.83 -10.88
CA GLU A 683 -14.63 16.21 -12.13
C GLU A 683 -14.20 14.97 -12.93
N TRP A 684 -13.67 13.92 -12.29
CA TRP A 684 -13.34 12.66 -12.96
C TRP A 684 -14.60 11.90 -13.42
N ALA A 685 -15.70 11.93 -12.66
CA ALA A 685 -16.95 11.30 -13.08
C ALA A 685 -17.58 12.00 -14.31
N LEU A 686 -17.27 13.28 -14.53
CA LEU A 686 -17.63 14.06 -15.73
C LEU A 686 -16.64 13.84 -16.88
N HIS A 687 -15.33 13.76 -16.60
CA HIS A 687 -14.23 13.66 -17.58
C HIS A 687 -13.43 12.31 -17.52
N PRO A 688 -14.07 11.12 -17.51
CA PRO A 688 -13.43 9.82 -17.25
C PRO A 688 -12.60 9.27 -18.45
N ARG A 689 -12.17 10.13 -19.36
CA ARG A 689 -11.42 9.79 -20.59
C ARG A 689 -10.22 10.69 -20.83
N GLU A 690 -10.06 11.73 -20.02
CA GLU A 690 -8.91 12.62 -20.06
C GLU A 690 -7.88 12.08 -19.07
N HIS A 691 -6.58 12.20 -19.36
CA HIS A 691 -5.57 11.62 -18.48
C HIS A 691 -5.42 12.41 -17.19
N THR A 692 -5.68 11.74 -16.06
CA THR A 692 -5.70 12.32 -14.71
C THR A 692 -4.85 11.52 -13.72
N ALA A 693 -4.64 12.09 -12.53
CA ALA A 693 -4.06 11.36 -11.39
C ALA A 693 -4.97 10.23 -10.83
N MET A 694 -6.19 10.07 -11.35
CA MET A 694 -7.05 8.92 -11.02
C MET A 694 -6.68 7.67 -11.84
N ASP A 695 -6.12 7.84 -13.04
CA ASP A 695 -5.74 6.75 -13.96
C ASP A 695 -4.73 5.80 -13.32
N ASP A 696 -3.75 6.34 -12.56
CA ASP A 696 -2.74 5.61 -11.77
C ASP A 696 -3.37 4.70 -10.68
N ILE A 697 -4.63 4.96 -10.30
CA ILE A 697 -5.37 4.29 -9.23
C ILE A 697 -6.46 3.37 -9.81
N LEU A 698 -7.02 3.75 -10.96
CA LEU A 698 -8.15 3.12 -11.64
C LEU A 698 -7.84 2.93 -13.13
N PRO A 699 -7.08 1.87 -13.51
CA PRO A 699 -6.78 1.58 -14.91
C PRO A 699 -8.03 1.09 -15.65
N CYS A 700 -8.70 1.99 -16.34
CA CYS A 700 -9.92 1.73 -17.11
C CYS A 700 -9.60 1.22 -18.52
N VAL A 701 -10.32 0.20 -18.98
CA VAL A 701 -10.21 -0.37 -20.34
C VAL A 701 -10.99 0.48 -21.33
N ASP A 702 -10.48 0.60 -22.56
CA ASP A 702 -11.14 1.40 -23.59
C ASP A 702 -12.50 0.82 -24.04
N VAL A 703 -13.37 1.71 -24.49
CA VAL A 703 -14.76 1.38 -24.85
C VAL A 703 -14.88 0.54 -26.13
N ALA A 704 -13.86 0.47 -27.00
CA ALA A 704 -13.88 -0.43 -28.14
C ALA A 704 -13.55 -1.87 -27.72
N THR A 705 -12.54 -2.06 -26.87
CA THR A 705 -12.17 -3.37 -26.29
C THR A 705 -13.28 -3.97 -25.42
N THR A 706 -13.95 -3.16 -24.59
CA THR A 706 -15.11 -3.64 -23.80
C THR A 706 -16.32 -3.96 -24.68
N ASN A 707 -16.62 -3.17 -25.72
CA ASN A 707 -17.68 -3.51 -26.68
C ASN A 707 -17.37 -4.76 -27.50
N ALA A 708 -16.12 -4.98 -27.91
CA ALA A 708 -15.71 -6.22 -28.59
C ALA A 708 -15.89 -7.44 -27.68
N SER A 709 -15.55 -7.30 -26.40
CA SER A 709 -15.76 -8.32 -25.37
C SER A 709 -17.25 -8.60 -25.14
N LEU A 710 -18.08 -7.55 -25.06
CA LEU A 710 -19.54 -7.69 -24.94
C LEU A 710 -20.14 -8.40 -26.15
N ARG A 711 -19.74 -8.01 -27.38
CA ARG A 711 -20.21 -8.64 -28.63
C ARG A 711 -19.87 -10.14 -28.65
N ARG A 712 -18.67 -10.52 -28.21
CA ARG A 712 -18.27 -11.93 -28.11
C ARG A 712 -19.08 -12.69 -27.05
N SER A 713 -19.45 -12.05 -25.94
CA SER A 713 -20.39 -12.62 -24.96
C SER A 713 -21.78 -12.86 -25.58
N ARG A 714 -22.32 -11.88 -26.33
CA ARG A 714 -23.61 -12.03 -27.04
C ARG A 714 -23.61 -13.18 -28.04
N GLU A 715 -22.55 -13.29 -28.83
CA GLU A 715 -22.35 -14.38 -29.80
C GLU A 715 -22.40 -15.75 -29.09
N VAL A 716 -21.65 -15.93 -28.01
CA VAL A 716 -21.63 -17.20 -27.25
C VAL A 716 -23.01 -17.52 -26.65
N THR A 717 -23.71 -16.54 -26.07
CA THR A 717 -25.11 -16.72 -25.61
C THR A 717 -26.03 -17.11 -26.78
N PHE A 718 -25.94 -16.44 -27.93
CA PHE A 718 -26.78 -16.70 -29.09
C PHE A 718 -26.58 -18.12 -29.62
N GLN A 719 -25.32 -18.55 -29.79
CA GLN A 719 -25.00 -19.90 -30.26
C GLN A 719 -25.41 -20.99 -29.26
N LEU A 720 -25.17 -20.80 -27.95
CA LEU A 720 -25.55 -21.78 -26.93
C LEU A 720 -27.07 -21.98 -26.86
N VAL A 721 -27.87 -20.90 -26.93
CA VAL A 721 -29.34 -21.03 -26.99
C VAL A 721 -29.79 -21.76 -28.25
N ASN A 722 -29.17 -21.49 -29.40
CA ASN A 722 -29.49 -22.17 -30.65
C ASN A 722 -29.16 -23.67 -30.60
N VAL A 723 -28.02 -24.07 -30.01
CA VAL A 723 -27.67 -25.50 -29.80
C VAL A 723 -28.68 -26.18 -28.88
N VAL A 724 -29.10 -25.54 -27.79
CA VAL A 724 -30.12 -26.09 -26.89
C VAL A 724 -31.47 -26.21 -27.60
N ASN A 725 -31.85 -25.24 -28.44
CA ASN A 725 -33.06 -25.32 -29.25
C ASN A 725 -33.02 -26.41 -30.32
N GLN A 726 -31.86 -26.66 -30.94
CA GLN A 726 -31.68 -27.79 -31.85
C GLN A 726 -31.87 -29.15 -31.14
N VAL A 727 -31.45 -29.28 -29.88
CA VAL A 727 -31.74 -30.48 -29.07
C VAL A 727 -33.24 -30.58 -28.76
N VAL A 728 -33.90 -29.47 -28.41
CA VAL A 728 -35.36 -29.43 -28.20
C VAL A 728 -36.12 -29.89 -29.44
N THR A 729 -35.84 -29.30 -30.62
CA THR A 729 -36.59 -29.60 -31.85
C THR A 729 -36.22 -30.95 -32.46
N ASN A 730 -34.92 -31.26 -32.56
CA ASN A 730 -34.43 -32.38 -33.38
C ASN A 730 -34.15 -33.65 -32.57
N VAL A 731 -34.25 -33.62 -31.23
CA VAL A 731 -34.01 -34.78 -30.36
C VAL A 731 -35.16 -35.04 -29.39
N SER A 732 -35.64 -34.02 -28.66
CA SER A 732 -36.77 -34.20 -27.72
C SER A 732 -38.15 -34.21 -28.38
N ASN A 733 -38.34 -33.37 -29.41
CA ASN A 733 -39.60 -33.24 -30.15
C ASN A 733 -39.63 -34.05 -31.45
N ALA A 734 -38.58 -34.81 -31.76
CA ALA A 734 -38.49 -35.63 -32.97
C ALA A 734 -38.90 -37.09 -32.69
N ASP A 735 -39.99 -37.54 -33.31
CA ASP A 735 -40.50 -38.91 -33.17
C ASP A 735 -39.66 -39.89 -34.03
N PHE A 736 -38.65 -40.51 -33.42
CA PHE A 736 -37.74 -41.46 -34.11
C PHE A 736 -38.41 -42.83 -34.39
N PRO A 737 -37.96 -43.58 -35.42
CA PRO A 737 -38.49 -44.92 -35.71
C PRO A 737 -37.89 -46.01 -34.80
N PRO A 738 -38.57 -47.17 -34.60
CA PRO A 738 -38.22 -48.21 -33.63
C PRO A 738 -36.80 -48.80 -33.67
N MET A 739 -36.12 -48.67 -34.82
CA MET A 739 -34.79 -49.23 -35.05
C MET A 739 -33.66 -48.28 -34.60
N LEU A 740 -33.95 -46.99 -34.43
CA LEU A 740 -32.97 -45.94 -34.09
C LEU A 740 -32.70 -45.84 -32.58
N LYS A 741 -32.36 -46.98 -31.94
CA LYS A 741 -31.89 -46.97 -30.54
C LYS A 741 -30.47 -46.37 -30.47
N PRO A 742 -30.15 -45.50 -29.50
CA PRO A 742 -30.91 -45.17 -28.29
C PRO A 742 -31.92 -44.00 -28.40
N LEU A 743 -32.06 -43.38 -29.58
CA LEU A 743 -32.96 -42.23 -29.79
C LEU A 743 -34.45 -42.63 -29.78
N TYR A 744 -34.77 -43.90 -30.01
CA TYR A 744 -36.13 -44.44 -29.88
C TYR A 744 -36.53 -44.75 -28.43
N TYR A 745 -37.54 -44.05 -27.93
CA TYR A 745 -38.20 -44.27 -26.64
C TYR A 745 -39.70 -43.92 -26.73
N ASN A 746 -40.49 -44.23 -25.69
CA ASN A 746 -41.93 -43.99 -25.70
C ASN A 746 -42.27 -42.50 -25.48
N GLN A 747 -42.25 -41.70 -26.54
CA GLN A 747 -42.43 -40.24 -26.53
C GLN A 747 -43.88 -39.75 -26.29
N SER A 748 -44.64 -40.38 -25.37
CA SER A 748 -46.06 -40.08 -25.13
C SER A 748 -46.36 -38.70 -24.49
N GLY A 749 -45.36 -37.82 -24.36
CA GLY A 749 -45.46 -36.53 -23.67
C GLY A 749 -45.72 -35.33 -24.59
N PRO A 750 -46.23 -34.20 -24.04
CA PRO A 750 -46.39 -32.95 -24.79
C PRO A 750 -45.04 -32.40 -25.27
N LEU A 751 -45.05 -31.68 -26.39
CA LEU A 751 -43.84 -31.09 -27.00
C LEU A 751 -43.15 -30.13 -26.03
N VAL A 752 -41.82 -30.23 -25.95
CA VAL A 752 -40.97 -29.35 -25.13
C VAL A 752 -40.92 -27.97 -25.80
N PRO A 753 -41.30 -26.88 -25.11
CA PRO A 753 -41.20 -25.53 -25.66
C PRO A 753 -39.74 -25.05 -25.74
N PRO A 754 -39.37 -24.27 -26.77
CA PRO A 754 -38.00 -23.79 -26.98
C PRO A 754 -37.59 -22.71 -25.96
N LEU A 755 -36.28 -22.53 -25.82
CA LEU A 755 -35.66 -21.45 -25.07
C LEU A 755 -35.61 -20.18 -25.93
N CYS A 756 -36.09 -19.07 -25.39
CA CYS A 756 -35.97 -17.75 -25.97
C CYS A 756 -34.50 -17.37 -26.14
N ASN A 757 -34.11 -16.97 -27.35
CA ASN A 757 -32.82 -16.33 -27.56
C ASN A 757 -32.95 -14.84 -27.22
N PRO A 758 -32.19 -14.29 -26.27
CA PRO A 758 -32.25 -12.86 -25.93
C PRO A 758 -31.73 -11.95 -27.06
N TYR A 759 -31.09 -12.53 -28.07
CA TYR A 759 -30.51 -11.81 -29.20
C TYR A 759 -31.08 -12.26 -30.56
N ASP A 760 -31.11 -11.32 -31.50
CA ASP A 760 -31.30 -11.55 -32.92
C ASP A 760 -30.00 -12.03 -33.59
N PRO A 761 -30.03 -12.55 -34.84
CA PRO A 761 -28.82 -12.92 -35.59
C PRO A 761 -27.80 -11.78 -35.75
N ASP A 762 -28.25 -10.52 -35.78
CA ASP A 762 -27.38 -9.32 -35.81
C ASP A 762 -26.79 -8.94 -34.44
N LEU A 763 -27.02 -9.75 -33.40
CA LEU A 763 -26.66 -9.53 -32.00
C LEU A 763 -27.32 -8.28 -31.36
N GLY A 764 -28.38 -7.77 -31.98
CA GLY A 764 -29.38 -6.89 -31.34
C GLY A 764 -30.16 -7.63 -30.25
N SER A 765 -30.77 -6.91 -29.31
CA SER A 765 -31.55 -7.52 -28.22
C SER A 765 -33.03 -7.59 -28.58
N ARG A 766 -33.64 -8.78 -28.42
CA ARG A 766 -35.06 -9.02 -28.74
C ARG A 766 -35.89 -9.40 -27.53
N SER A 767 -37.20 -9.18 -27.65
CA SER A 767 -38.20 -9.75 -26.73
C SER A 767 -38.57 -11.18 -27.12
N CYS A 768 -38.89 -12.00 -26.11
CA CYS A 768 -39.40 -13.36 -26.32
C CYS A 768 -40.83 -13.34 -26.86
N THR A 769 -41.13 -14.26 -27.78
CA THR A 769 -42.45 -14.44 -28.38
C THR A 769 -43.30 -15.46 -27.63
N THR A 770 -44.61 -15.44 -27.86
CA THR A 770 -45.58 -16.32 -27.18
C THR A 770 -45.33 -17.79 -27.53
N GLY A 771 -44.75 -18.54 -26.59
CA GLY A 771 -44.37 -19.96 -26.76
C GLY A 771 -42.91 -20.25 -26.44
N GLU A 772 -42.05 -19.22 -26.42
CA GLU A 772 -40.66 -19.34 -25.96
C GLU A 772 -40.55 -19.20 -24.43
N LEU A 773 -39.61 -19.93 -23.81
CA LEU A 773 -39.30 -19.83 -22.39
C LEU A 773 -38.12 -18.89 -22.11
N GLY A 774 -38.18 -18.12 -21.03
CA GLY A 774 -37.05 -17.30 -20.58
C GLY A 774 -36.14 -18.05 -19.60
N PHE A 775 -34.90 -17.59 -19.44
CA PHE A 775 -33.94 -18.15 -18.47
C PHE A 775 -34.51 -18.29 -17.05
N ASN A 776 -35.41 -17.40 -16.65
CA ASN A 776 -35.98 -17.35 -15.29
C ASN A 776 -37.04 -18.43 -15.01
N ASN A 777 -37.74 -18.94 -16.03
CA ASN A 777 -38.81 -19.94 -15.85
C ASN A 777 -38.48 -21.32 -16.45
N VAL A 778 -37.50 -21.41 -17.36
CA VAL A 778 -37.15 -22.64 -18.08
C VAL A 778 -36.83 -23.83 -17.16
N SER A 779 -36.06 -23.62 -16.08
CA SER A 779 -35.74 -24.69 -15.12
C SER A 779 -36.97 -25.28 -14.43
N ARG A 780 -38.02 -24.48 -14.19
CA ARG A 780 -39.28 -24.96 -13.59
C ARG A 780 -40.13 -25.69 -14.63
N VAL A 781 -40.18 -25.18 -15.86
CA VAL A 781 -41.05 -25.72 -16.91
C VAL A 781 -40.48 -27.02 -17.48
N TRP A 782 -39.24 -27.05 -17.98
CA TRP A 782 -38.65 -28.26 -18.56
C TRP A 782 -38.56 -29.44 -17.58
N ARG A 783 -38.49 -29.18 -16.27
CA ARG A 783 -38.51 -30.24 -15.24
C ARG A 783 -39.79 -31.10 -15.28
N SER A 784 -40.91 -30.57 -15.78
CA SER A 784 -42.15 -31.34 -15.97
C SER A 784 -42.19 -32.22 -17.23
N TYR A 785 -41.17 -32.13 -18.09
CA TYR A 785 -41.00 -32.94 -19.31
C TYR A 785 -39.96 -34.06 -19.12
N VAL A 786 -39.35 -34.15 -17.94
CA VAL A 786 -38.32 -35.15 -17.61
C VAL A 786 -38.97 -36.49 -17.26
N CYS A 787 -38.59 -37.54 -17.98
CA CYS A 787 -39.06 -38.90 -17.73
C CYS A 787 -38.23 -39.60 -16.63
N GLN A 788 -38.82 -40.60 -15.97
CA GLN A 788 -38.04 -41.64 -15.31
C GLN A 788 -37.42 -42.55 -16.37
N VAL A 789 -36.20 -43.03 -16.14
CA VAL A 789 -35.44 -43.82 -17.12
C VAL A 789 -35.16 -45.25 -16.66
N THR A 790 -35.12 -46.16 -17.62
CA THR A 790 -34.58 -47.52 -17.48
C THR A 790 -33.33 -47.65 -18.33
N VAL A 791 -32.32 -48.34 -17.81
CA VAL A 791 -31.04 -48.52 -18.52
C VAL A 791 -31.13 -49.76 -19.39
N VAL A 792 -31.01 -49.59 -20.70
CA VAL A 792 -30.97 -50.70 -21.68
C VAL A 792 -29.67 -50.59 -22.48
N ASN A 793 -28.87 -51.65 -22.45
CA ASN A 793 -27.55 -51.72 -23.13
C ASN A 793 -26.63 -50.51 -22.84
N GLY A 794 -26.67 -49.97 -21.61
CA GLY A 794 -25.89 -48.79 -21.22
C GLY A 794 -26.44 -47.44 -21.68
N SER A 795 -27.67 -47.40 -22.19
CA SER A 795 -28.38 -46.18 -22.60
C SER A 795 -29.63 -45.92 -21.77
N ASP A 796 -29.87 -44.66 -21.42
CA ASP A 796 -31.03 -44.22 -20.62
C ASP A 796 -32.27 -44.06 -21.52
N ILE A 797 -33.29 -44.89 -21.32
CA ILE A 797 -34.53 -44.89 -22.11
C ILE A 797 -35.70 -44.48 -21.20
N CYS A 798 -36.55 -43.54 -21.64
CA CYS A 798 -37.73 -43.13 -20.89
C CYS A 798 -38.72 -44.29 -20.68
N ALA A 799 -39.03 -44.56 -19.41
CA ALA A 799 -40.01 -45.57 -18.98
C ALA A 799 -41.37 -44.93 -18.60
N THR A 800 -41.40 -43.65 -18.25
CA THR A 800 -42.64 -42.87 -18.04
C THR A 800 -42.83 -41.84 -19.15
N VAL A 801 -44.06 -41.30 -19.23
CA VAL A 801 -44.39 -40.14 -20.08
C VAL A 801 -43.39 -39.01 -19.86
N GLY A 802 -42.82 -38.49 -20.96
CA GLY A 802 -41.84 -37.41 -20.97
C GLY A 802 -41.10 -37.34 -22.31
N ARG A 803 -40.34 -36.26 -22.53
CA ARG A 803 -39.56 -36.02 -23.76
C ARG A 803 -38.09 -35.66 -23.50
N ILE A 804 -37.65 -35.65 -22.24
CA ILE A 804 -36.26 -35.35 -21.83
C ILE A 804 -35.79 -36.41 -20.82
N THR A 805 -34.59 -36.98 -20.99
CA THR A 805 -33.98 -37.83 -19.94
C THR A 805 -33.27 -36.96 -18.89
N PRO A 806 -33.06 -37.43 -17.65
CA PRO A 806 -32.35 -36.66 -16.62
C PRO A 806 -30.95 -36.19 -17.06
N LYS A 807 -30.26 -36.99 -17.88
CA LYS A 807 -28.96 -36.67 -18.46
C LYS A 807 -29.05 -35.52 -19.47
N ILE A 808 -29.99 -35.57 -20.41
CA ILE A 808 -30.21 -34.49 -21.39
C ILE A 808 -30.66 -33.21 -20.67
N TYR A 809 -31.56 -33.31 -19.68
CA TYR A 809 -31.99 -32.17 -18.86
C TYR A 809 -30.81 -31.48 -18.16
N ALA A 810 -29.89 -32.24 -17.56
CA ALA A 810 -28.72 -31.68 -16.89
C ALA A 810 -27.79 -30.94 -17.87
N GLN A 811 -27.59 -31.49 -19.08
CA GLN A 811 -26.75 -30.90 -20.12
C GLN A 811 -27.37 -29.64 -20.73
N MET A 812 -28.69 -29.65 -20.99
CA MET A 812 -29.44 -28.47 -21.42
C MET A 812 -29.41 -27.38 -20.34
N MET A 813 -29.69 -27.72 -19.08
CA MET A 813 -29.67 -26.75 -17.98
C MET A 813 -28.27 -26.15 -17.73
N ALA A 814 -27.21 -26.91 -17.93
CA ALA A 814 -25.84 -26.39 -17.87
C ALA A 814 -25.60 -25.30 -18.94
N ALA A 815 -25.99 -25.55 -20.19
CA ALA A 815 -25.89 -24.56 -21.27
C ALA A 815 -26.80 -23.35 -21.04
N VAL A 816 -28.00 -23.54 -20.46
CA VAL A 816 -28.89 -22.46 -20.00
C VAL A 816 -28.22 -21.60 -18.92
N ASN A 817 -27.61 -22.20 -17.89
CA ASN A 817 -26.99 -21.48 -16.78
C ASN A 817 -25.80 -20.64 -17.26
N VAL A 818 -24.96 -21.17 -18.16
CA VAL A 818 -23.88 -20.42 -18.83
C VAL A 818 -24.45 -19.26 -19.65
N SER A 819 -25.45 -19.53 -20.50
CA SER A 819 -26.10 -18.52 -21.35
C SER A 819 -26.70 -17.37 -20.53
N TYR A 820 -27.39 -17.72 -19.44
CA TYR A 820 -27.94 -16.78 -18.46
C TYR A 820 -26.84 -15.99 -17.73
N GLY A 821 -25.76 -16.63 -17.31
CA GLY A 821 -24.62 -15.95 -16.68
C GLY A 821 -23.97 -14.91 -17.58
N LEU A 822 -23.71 -15.26 -18.83
CA LEU A 822 -23.16 -14.36 -19.85
C LEU A 822 -24.12 -13.21 -20.22
N TYR A 823 -25.43 -13.50 -20.29
CA TYR A 823 -26.48 -12.50 -20.52
C TYR A 823 -26.60 -11.50 -19.35
N GLN A 824 -26.73 -12.01 -18.12
CA GLN A 824 -27.01 -11.22 -16.93
C GLN A 824 -25.79 -10.43 -16.43
N TYR A 825 -24.60 -11.04 -16.46
CA TYR A 825 -23.39 -10.44 -15.88
C TYR A 825 -22.41 -9.87 -16.91
N GLY A 826 -22.58 -10.14 -18.22
CA GLY A 826 -21.75 -9.55 -19.28
C GLY A 826 -21.75 -8.01 -19.30
N PRO A 827 -22.91 -7.33 -19.25
CA PRO A 827 -22.98 -5.87 -19.14
C PRO A 827 -22.34 -5.34 -17.84
N PHE A 828 -22.46 -6.09 -16.74
CA PHE A 828 -21.85 -5.72 -15.46
C PHE A 828 -20.31 -5.81 -15.51
N LEU A 829 -19.74 -6.90 -16.07
CA LEU A 829 -18.29 -7.02 -16.24
C LEU A 829 -17.71 -5.94 -17.14
N THR A 830 -18.41 -5.59 -18.23
CA THR A 830 -17.96 -4.49 -19.11
C THR A 830 -18.10 -3.12 -18.45
N GLY A 831 -19.11 -2.92 -17.60
CA GLY A 831 -19.27 -1.74 -16.75
C GLY A 831 -18.25 -1.63 -15.59
N LEU A 832 -17.62 -2.73 -15.18
CA LEU A 832 -16.43 -2.71 -14.32
C LEU A 832 -15.19 -2.34 -15.14
N ALA A 833 -14.99 -2.96 -16.30
CA ALA A 833 -13.81 -2.78 -17.13
C ALA A 833 -13.70 -1.37 -17.72
N ASP A 834 -14.78 -0.76 -18.19
CA ASP A 834 -14.81 0.62 -18.70
C ASP A 834 -14.96 1.68 -17.59
N CYS A 835 -14.88 1.26 -16.31
CA CYS A 835 -15.11 2.08 -15.12
C CYS A 835 -16.49 2.76 -15.01
N THR A 836 -17.49 2.43 -15.82
CA THR A 836 -18.85 3.00 -15.72
C THR A 836 -19.46 2.80 -14.33
N PHE A 837 -19.25 1.64 -13.72
CA PHE A 837 -19.66 1.33 -12.34
C PHE A 837 -18.98 2.23 -11.30
N VAL A 838 -17.67 2.48 -11.46
CA VAL A 838 -16.89 3.34 -10.55
C VAL A 838 -17.33 4.80 -10.68
N ARG A 839 -17.53 5.28 -11.91
CA ARG A 839 -18.09 6.60 -12.23
C ARG A 839 -19.49 6.81 -11.63
N GLN A 840 -20.37 5.82 -11.72
CA GLN A 840 -21.69 5.87 -11.09
C GLN A 840 -21.57 5.93 -9.55
N THR A 841 -20.69 5.10 -8.97
CA THR A 841 -20.42 5.07 -7.53
C THR A 841 -19.88 6.42 -7.03
N PHE A 842 -18.90 7.01 -7.71
CA PHE A 842 -18.32 8.31 -7.36
C PHE A 842 -19.33 9.45 -7.49
N ARG A 843 -20.21 9.41 -8.50
CA ARG A 843 -21.29 10.39 -8.65
C ARG A 843 -22.29 10.35 -7.50
N SER A 844 -22.70 9.17 -7.02
CA SER A 844 -23.51 9.05 -5.81
C SER A 844 -22.79 9.55 -4.55
N ILE A 845 -21.51 9.19 -4.35
CA ILE A 845 -20.73 9.71 -3.21
C ILE A 845 -20.66 11.24 -3.25
N THR A 846 -20.45 11.83 -4.42
CA THR A 846 -20.35 13.28 -4.61
C THR A 846 -21.67 14.00 -4.36
N LEU A 847 -22.80 13.48 -4.87
CA LEU A 847 -24.11 14.12 -4.73
C LEU A 847 -24.70 13.92 -3.33
N ASP A 848 -24.67 12.69 -2.81
CA ASP A 848 -25.45 12.28 -1.64
C ASP A 848 -24.65 12.39 -0.33
N HIS A 849 -23.33 12.18 -0.36
CA HIS A 849 -22.49 12.08 0.85
C HIS A 849 -21.56 13.28 1.07
N CYS A 850 -20.87 13.73 0.03
CA CYS A 850 -19.87 14.81 0.09
C CYS A 850 -20.39 16.15 0.68
N PRO A 851 -21.62 16.61 0.41
CA PRO A 851 -22.14 17.85 1.01
C PRO A 851 -22.28 17.77 2.53
N GLY A 852 -22.57 16.58 3.07
CA GLY A 852 -22.59 16.31 4.50
C GLY A 852 -21.17 16.26 5.07
N LEU A 853 -20.28 15.45 4.47
CA LEU A 853 -18.88 15.30 4.88
C LEU A 853 -18.17 16.65 4.97
N GLY A 854 -18.27 17.48 3.93
CA GLY A 854 -17.66 18.82 3.89
C GLY A 854 -18.26 19.79 4.90
N ARG A 855 -19.57 19.72 5.17
CA ARG A 855 -20.26 20.57 6.16
C ARG A 855 -19.87 20.21 7.59
N TYR A 856 -19.91 18.94 7.96
CA TYR A 856 -19.73 18.52 9.35
C TYR A 856 -18.25 18.47 9.77
N SER A 857 -17.33 18.07 8.89
CA SER A 857 -15.87 18.22 9.14
C SER A 857 -15.48 19.66 9.44
N LYS A 858 -16.06 20.63 8.71
CA LYS A 858 -15.88 22.07 8.96
C LYS A 858 -16.46 22.51 10.31
N GLN A 859 -17.60 21.96 10.75
CA GLN A 859 -18.16 22.24 12.08
C GLN A 859 -17.25 21.74 13.20
N VAL A 860 -16.68 20.53 13.09
CA VAL A 860 -15.73 19.97 14.07
C VAL A 860 -14.49 20.88 14.18
N PHE A 861 -13.88 21.24 13.05
CA PHE A 861 -12.74 22.15 13.01
C PHE A 861 -13.04 23.50 13.69
N ILE A 862 -14.17 24.13 13.34
CA ILE A 862 -14.59 25.43 13.90
C ILE A 862 -14.88 25.33 15.40
N GLY A 863 -15.58 24.29 15.85
CA GLY A 863 -15.87 24.07 17.27
C GLY A 863 -14.60 23.91 18.11
N LEU A 864 -13.62 23.12 17.63
CA LEU A 864 -12.30 22.99 18.25
C LEU A 864 -11.55 24.33 18.29
N ALA A 865 -11.54 25.10 17.20
CA ALA A 865 -10.87 26.40 17.11
C ALA A 865 -11.50 27.46 18.04
N MET A 866 -12.84 27.51 18.12
CA MET A 866 -13.57 28.41 19.00
C MET A 866 -13.35 28.08 20.48
N ALA A 867 -13.48 26.80 20.85
CA ALA A 867 -13.30 26.35 22.23
C ALA A 867 -11.85 26.56 22.71
N SER A 868 -10.85 26.15 21.92
CA SER A 868 -9.43 26.33 22.25
C SER A 868 -9.06 27.80 22.47
N ALA A 869 -9.46 28.70 21.56
CA ALA A 869 -9.21 30.13 21.70
C ALA A 869 -9.92 30.76 22.92
N ALA A 870 -11.17 30.39 23.18
CA ALA A 870 -11.93 30.91 24.33
C ALA A 870 -11.36 30.41 25.68
N VAL A 871 -10.94 29.14 25.77
CA VAL A 871 -10.26 28.60 26.96
C VAL A 871 -8.89 29.25 27.13
N MET A 872 -8.10 29.40 26.06
CA MET A 872 -6.79 30.06 26.08
C MET A 872 -6.85 31.46 26.73
N LEU A 873 -7.82 32.27 26.31
CA LEU A 873 -8.06 33.61 26.86
C LEU A 873 -8.59 33.55 28.30
N SER A 874 -9.44 32.57 28.62
CA SER A 874 -9.95 32.35 29.98
C SER A 874 -8.83 32.01 30.98
N LEU A 875 -7.84 31.19 30.58
CA LEU A 875 -6.70 30.81 31.43
C LEU A 875 -5.83 32.03 31.81
N VAL A 876 -5.54 32.89 30.83
CA VAL A 876 -4.80 34.15 31.07
C VAL A 876 -5.59 35.06 32.02
N LEU A 877 -6.90 35.18 31.81
CA LEU A 877 -7.77 36.00 32.66
C LEU A 877 -7.95 35.43 34.07
N TRP A 878 -8.00 34.11 34.27
CA TRP A 878 -8.01 33.49 35.61
C TRP A 878 -6.75 33.86 36.41
N VAL A 879 -5.57 33.82 35.79
CA VAL A 879 -4.31 34.23 36.45
C VAL A 879 -4.32 35.71 36.83
N ILE A 880 -4.80 36.59 35.94
CA ILE A 880 -4.92 38.04 36.21
C ILE A 880 -5.93 38.30 37.34
N TYR A 881 -7.11 37.69 37.27
CA TYR A 881 -8.21 37.87 38.21
C TYR A 881 -7.88 37.33 39.60
N ALA A 882 -7.28 36.14 39.70
CA ALA A 882 -6.83 35.55 40.96
C ALA A 882 -5.74 36.40 41.64
N ARG A 883 -4.81 36.99 40.87
CA ARG A 883 -3.82 37.95 41.36
C ARG A 883 -4.49 39.24 41.86
N ALA A 884 -5.37 39.84 41.07
CA ALA A 884 -6.07 41.07 41.45
C ALA A 884 -6.91 40.90 42.73
N ARG A 885 -7.60 39.76 42.89
CA ARG A 885 -8.35 39.40 44.10
C ARG A 885 -7.44 39.26 45.33
N TRP A 886 -6.26 38.65 45.18
CA TRP A 886 -5.28 38.52 46.26
C TRP A 886 -4.76 39.88 46.74
N HIS A 887 -4.34 40.75 45.80
CA HIS A 887 -3.87 42.10 46.12
C HIS A 887 -4.95 42.91 46.86
N ARG A 888 -6.24 42.77 46.51
CA ARG A 888 -7.33 43.41 47.26
C ARG A 888 -7.48 42.87 48.69
N LYS A 889 -7.42 41.55 48.91
CA LYS A 889 -7.49 40.97 50.26
C LYS A 889 -6.31 41.45 51.12
N ARG A 890 -5.09 41.40 50.57
CA ARG A 890 -3.88 41.85 51.26
C ARG A 890 -3.90 43.35 51.55
N ASN A 891 -4.33 44.20 50.61
CA ASN A 891 -4.43 45.64 50.83
C ASN A 891 -5.51 45.98 51.87
N LYS A 892 -6.66 45.29 51.89
CA LYS A 892 -7.65 45.43 52.97
C LYS A 892 -7.07 45.05 54.34
N GLN A 893 -6.31 43.95 54.42
CA GLN A 893 -5.66 43.52 55.67
C GLN A 893 -4.57 44.50 56.12
N LEU A 894 -3.78 45.07 55.19
CA LEU A 894 -2.79 46.10 55.50
C LEU A 894 -3.44 47.40 55.99
N LEU A 895 -4.49 47.88 55.33
CA LEU A 895 -5.24 49.07 55.76
C LEU A 895 -5.92 48.87 57.12
N ALA A 896 -6.49 47.69 57.37
CA ALA A 896 -7.05 47.36 58.67
C ALA A 896 -5.97 47.33 59.76
N ARG A 897 -4.78 46.78 59.45
CA ARG A 897 -3.65 46.74 60.40
C ARG A 897 -3.11 48.14 60.70
N SER A 898 -2.90 48.97 59.68
CA SER A 898 -2.41 50.34 59.87
C SER A 898 -3.42 51.21 60.62
N TYR A 899 -4.71 51.05 60.38
CA TYR A 899 -5.77 51.72 61.16
C TYR A 899 -5.72 51.30 62.64
N HIS A 900 -5.62 49.99 62.90
CA HIS A 900 -5.54 49.45 64.26
C HIS A 900 -4.26 49.85 64.99
N GLU A 901 -3.15 50.02 64.26
CA GLU A 901 -1.84 50.47 64.75
C GLU A 901 -1.84 51.98 65.04
N GLN A 902 -2.45 52.80 64.18
CA GLN A 902 -2.70 54.23 64.45
C GLN A 902 -3.60 54.42 65.68
N GLN A 903 -4.68 53.64 65.79
CA GLN A 903 -5.58 53.68 66.95
C GLN A 903 -4.83 53.34 68.26
N HIS A 904 -3.98 52.30 68.24
CA HIS A 904 -3.22 51.88 69.41
C HIS A 904 -2.07 52.84 69.78
N LEU A 905 -1.51 53.57 68.80
CA LEU A 905 -0.58 54.69 69.05
C LEU A 905 -1.29 55.90 69.68
N GLN A 906 -2.48 56.24 69.20
CA GLN A 906 -3.26 57.37 69.71
C GLN A 906 -3.77 57.12 71.14
N GLU A 907 -4.15 55.88 71.46
CA GLU A 907 -4.49 55.42 72.80
C GLU A 907 -3.30 55.51 73.77
N LYS A 908 -2.10 55.10 73.33
CA LYS A 908 -0.85 55.31 74.10
C LYS A 908 -0.53 56.80 74.33
N TYR A 909 -0.85 57.67 73.37
CA TYR A 909 -0.63 59.10 73.52
C TYR A 909 -1.55 59.73 74.58
N LEU A 910 -2.80 59.26 74.67
CA LEU A 910 -3.78 59.69 75.67
C LEU A 910 -3.47 59.16 77.09
N LEU A 911 -2.84 57.98 77.20
CA LEU A 911 -2.39 57.41 78.47
C LEU A 911 -1.00 57.89 78.91
N GLY A 912 -0.24 58.53 78.01
CA GLY A 912 1.16 58.93 78.24
C GLY A 912 1.36 60.34 78.80
N THR A 913 0.32 61.16 78.92
CA THR A 913 0.43 62.52 79.46
C THR A 913 0.50 62.53 80.99
N PRO A 914 1.61 62.98 81.62
CA PRO A 914 1.64 63.16 83.06
C PRO A 914 0.72 64.32 83.48
N ARG A 915 -0.12 64.10 84.49
CA ARG A 915 -0.83 65.19 85.19
C ARG A 915 0.16 66.02 86.01
N SER A 916 0.82 66.97 85.36
CA SER A 916 1.34 68.14 86.07
C SER A 916 0.14 68.99 86.49
N GLY A 917 -0.12 69.06 87.79
CA GLY A 917 -1.29 69.75 88.32
C GLY A 917 -1.01 71.21 88.66
N ILE A 918 -2.05 72.04 88.49
CA ILE A 918 -2.57 72.96 89.50
C ILE A 918 -4.07 72.67 89.59
#